data_AF-A0A9E3RR59-F1
#
_entry.id   AF-A0A9E3RR59-F1
#
_cell.length_a   1.000
_cell.length_b   1.000
_cell.length_c   1.000
_cell.angle_alpha   90.00
_cell.angle_beta   90.00
_cell.angle_gamma   90.00
#
_symmetry.space_group_name_H-M   'P 1'
#
loop_
_entity.id
_entity.type
_entity.pdbx_description
1 polymer ?
#
loop_
_entity_poly.entity_id
_entity_poly.type
_entity_poly.pdbx_seq_one_letter_code
_entity_poly.pdbx_strand_id
1 'polypeptide(L)'
;MRHWIVLLFAPIISVSAWGFAATNDQAAVSVRFESPERNELVVEGQTYVLRLDNRAFLKTFTVGNFELFNQYTLTPTLNKGSIQGPGRFNIYSFGTQMYEVHLRDLYHPDLKADMEIVLYCYAKRVYVNVVVHPKEAKGEFELGWVGGAKFALVMPPNEEQLRVQLESFKGETPPALAIVVSPQDVTGKKIPNTIHQRPGLILQTGHKRTSAPDTHWTDTMIFLAGESFDDLLHLVRNEMYAQAINIEAKGGVFNGYAHRKGFYDVTTMFRGPQEFEDACVNPNQRIRVDLTASKAASIPEWQAPVDIICNVHNSYGTLEAAVVTDKDGYPLPVQVQVCKNFGSEFEEGKEEGDKTYGEAYVPLTITNDKPFEGRVYHLFGNWGTHPLKQISSIRFYHHYFHASLGPTETFCYVPFEYPRDDDRNYILADVRGLSNTMWAEQPQHDHVSVIGGLRYKSGGKWINNLLQDTRIYLTSPNLANFALDYLTEDKKIKTTLEIVEAPQDDEARSFIKMVLDVLEPVDIDETSAHNLRFVNAGAYIVKTVWPHVAYTNAEGETTTVDVPANETWALEGVPLGPQWPFAAAYSHKNGNIAFFVNRFEGVLGGKQVSSFGLSSYGGKEWTELFLTAPGSLTRLEKGDHIEAHFFVMPYGNADTDYKPAEKQRELYGNNLATIEVTHGTAVPGFPRRLKADSRGFAEFTLKNGDNWTPILVEGFSSHRGPMLWEERGGKWLFHDQQIYGNDWYQSYVDQDGKVGFVFVVKVRPGQTHHYVVTAVPEAKSITQRNGFVTIVGGPMNFVSPVKFSDLTCSPLEGTTLFQCQGKPESAVSQ
;
A
#
# COMPACT_ATOMS: atom_id res chain seq x y z
N MET A 1 32.46 -0.40 -19.43
CA MET A 1 32.50 0.79 -18.55
C MET A 1 31.29 0.75 -17.66
N ARG A 2 31.42 1.08 -16.37
CA ARG A 2 30.31 1.43 -15.47
C ARG A 2 30.60 2.84 -14.94
N HIS A 3 29.57 3.64 -14.73
CA HIS A 3 29.61 4.75 -13.79
C HIS A 3 28.27 4.80 -13.06
N TRP A 4 28.32 5.22 -11.81
CA TRP A 4 27.24 5.27 -10.84
C TRP A 4 27.08 6.71 -10.38
N ILE A 5 25.91 7.11 -9.88
CA ILE A 5 25.74 8.26 -8.97
C ILE A 5 24.37 8.18 -8.24
N VAL A 6 24.22 8.94 -7.16
CA VAL A 6 23.48 8.52 -5.94
C VAL A 6 22.74 9.70 -5.31
N LEU A 7 21.48 9.58 -4.84
CA LEU A 7 20.65 10.71 -4.39
C LEU A 7 19.99 10.54 -3.00
N LEU A 8 19.66 11.66 -2.30
CA LEU A 8 19.22 11.72 -0.89
C LEU A 8 18.46 13.07 -0.45
N PHE A 9 17.55 13.11 0.57
CA PHE A 9 16.81 14.26 1.29
C PHE A 9 17.05 14.62 2.83
N ALA A 10 16.50 15.70 3.50
CA ALA A 10 15.93 15.77 4.93
C ALA A 10 16.01 17.13 5.72
N PRO A 11 15.30 17.35 6.89
CA PRO A 11 13.85 17.40 7.23
C PRO A 11 13.48 18.52 8.28
N ILE A 12 12.43 18.56 9.17
CA ILE A 12 10.93 18.35 9.27
C ILE A 12 10.51 18.78 10.71
N ILE A 13 9.34 19.45 10.94
CA ILE A 13 8.55 19.48 12.23
C ILE A 13 7.01 19.62 11.95
N SER A 14 6.14 19.15 12.87
CA SER A 14 4.70 18.83 12.67
C SER A 14 3.74 19.17 13.88
N VAL A 15 2.85 18.23 14.29
CA VAL A 15 1.87 18.21 15.43
C VAL A 15 0.57 19.03 15.23
N SER A 16 -0.65 18.66 15.65
CA SER A 16 -1.46 17.41 15.88
C SER A 16 -2.93 17.87 16.20
N ALA A 17 -4.03 17.14 16.48
CA ALA A 17 -4.52 15.73 16.56
C ALA A 17 -6.07 15.81 16.26
N TRP A 18 -7.01 14.84 16.35
CA TRP A 18 -7.21 13.51 16.98
C TRP A 18 -7.97 12.59 15.96
N GLY A 19 -8.74 11.53 16.22
CA GLY A 19 -9.24 10.80 17.43
C GLY A 19 -10.05 9.55 17.00
N PHE A 20 -9.98 8.40 17.72
CA PHE A 20 -10.08 7.06 17.09
C PHE A 20 -10.57 5.90 17.97
N ALA A 21 -10.79 4.70 17.37
CA ALA A 21 -10.35 3.41 17.95
C ALA A 21 -10.16 2.23 16.95
N ALA A 22 -9.48 2.43 15.82
CA ALA A 22 -8.52 1.40 15.36
C ALA A 22 -7.21 1.56 16.16
N THR A 23 -6.24 0.66 16.05
CA THR A 23 -4.87 1.03 16.44
C THR A 23 -4.40 2.13 15.46
N ASN A 24 -3.85 3.22 15.99
CA ASN A 24 -3.48 4.40 15.19
C ASN A 24 -2.26 4.18 14.30
N ASP A 25 -1.68 2.99 14.37
CA ASP A 25 -0.52 2.54 13.63
C ASP A 25 -0.90 2.17 12.19
N GLN A 26 -1.52 3.14 11.49
CA GLN A 26 -1.13 3.45 10.11
C GLN A 26 0.31 3.97 10.12
N ALA A 27 1.21 3.10 10.57
CA ALA A 27 2.63 3.26 10.48
C ALA A 27 2.92 3.47 9.01
N ALA A 28 3.29 4.70 8.67
CA ALA A 28 3.79 5.10 7.37
C ALA A 28 5.17 5.69 7.62
N VAL A 29 6.12 5.27 6.79
CA VAL A 29 7.47 5.80 6.78
C VAL A 29 7.66 6.52 5.44
N SER A 30 7.82 7.83 5.45
CA SER A 30 8.19 8.57 4.24
C SER A 30 9.70 8.51 4.06
N VAL A 31 10.14 8.02 2.91
CA VAL A 31 11.56 8.02 2.49
C VAL A 31 11.74 9.03 1.34
N ARG A 32 10.98 10.13 1.41
CA ARG A 32 11.06 11.24 0.46
C ARG A 32 12.47 11.79 0.36
N PHE A 33 12.67 12.60 -0.71
CA PHE A 33 14.78 13.93 -2.18
C PHE A 33 15.07 15.53 -2.21
N GLU A 34 15.70 16.10 -1.15
CA GLU A 34 15.56 17.52 -0.74
C GLU A 34 16.47 18.47 -1.51
N SER A 35 17.55 17.95 -2.07
CA SER A 35 18.18 18.58 -3.22
C SER A 35 18.26 17.55 -4.34
N PRO A 36 17.89 17.91 -5.58
CA PRO A 36 18.29 17.16 -6.76
C PRO A 36 19.81 16.89 -6.82
N GLU A 37 20.62 17.69 -6.10
CA GLU A 37 22.06 17.49 -5.88
C GLU A 37 22.37 16.52 -4.71
N ARG A 38 21.83 15.31 -4.80
CA ARG A 38 22.57 14.05 -4.57
C ARG A 38 23.27 13.76 -3.19
N ASN A 39 22.92 14.38 -2.04
CA ASN A 39 23.84 14.41 -0.85
C ASN A 39 23.46 13.83 0.55
N GLU A 40 22.28 14.07 1.16
CA GLU A 40 21.90 13.62 2.53
C GLU A 40 20.42 13.14 2.61
N LEU A 41 19.97 12.01 3.27
CA LEU A 41 18.65 11.23 3.14
C LEU A 41 17.70 11.21 4.36
N VAL A 42 16.37 11.36 4.15
CA VAL A 42 15.31 11.17 5.16
C VAL A 42 14.91 9.72 5.30
N VAL A 43 14.62 9.35 6.55
CA VAL A 43 13.52 8.42 6.85
C VAL A 43 12.64 9.10 7.91
N GLU A 44 11.46 9.58 7.53
CA GLU A 44 10.44 10.14 8.43
C GLU A 44 9.48 9.03 8.85
N GLY A 45 9.46 8.68 10.13
CA GLY A 45 8.40 7.88 10.74
C GLY A 45 7.51 8.75 11.62
N GLN A 46 6.37 8.19 12.06
CA GLN A 46 5.39 8.89 12.89
C GLN A 46 5.97 9.63 14.10
N THR A 47 6.98 9.06 14.77
CA THR A 47 7.61 9.66 15.97
C THR A 47 9.02 10.20 15.74
N TYR A 48 9.67 9.94 14.59
CA TYR A 48 11.09 10.23 14.39
C TYR A 48 11.45 10.67 12.98
N VAL A 49 12.63 11.28 12.84
CA VAL A 49 13.25 11.54 11.54
C VAL A 49 14.75 11.25 11.53
N LEU A 50 15.18 10.45 10.55
CA LEU A 50 16.56 10.05 10.28
C LEU A 50 17.19 10.99 9.21
N ARG A 51 18.47 11.35 9.33
CA ARG A 51 19.29 12.06 8.31
C ARG A 51 20.56 11.20 8.02
N LEU A 52 20.78 10.66 6.81
CA LEU A 52 22.03 9.94 6.42
C LEU A 52 22.82 10.72 5.35
N ASP A 53 24.12 10.50 5.10
CA ASP A 53 24.80 11.01 3.87
C ASP A 53 25.35 9.92 2.93
N ASN A 54 25.70 10.33 1.70
CA ASN A 54 26.18 9.47 0.61
C ASN A 54 27.44 8.63 0.91
N ARG A 55 28.09 8.81 2.07
CA ARG A 55 29.19 7.96 2.57
C ARG A 55 28.76 7.02 3.69
N ALA A 56 27.46 6.76 3.83
CA ALA A 56 26.89 5.91 4.87
C ALA A 56 26.95 6.51 6.29
N PHE A 57 26.97 7.84 6.36
CA PHE A 57 27.16 8.60 7.58
C PHE A 57 25.82 9.07 8.15
N LEU A 58 25.36 8.48 9.25
CA LEU A 58 24.16 8.95 9.94
C LEU A 58 24.44 10.29 10.64
N LYS A 59 23.80 11.36 10.18
CA LYS A 59 23.88 12.71 10.75
C LYS A 59 23.04 12.83 12.01
N THR A 60 21.74 12.55 11.91
CA THR A 60 20.79 12.78 12.99
C THR A 60 19.73 11.68 13.04
N PHE A 61 19.13 11.53 14.21
CA PHE A 61 17.88 10.85 14.46
C PHE A 61 17.14 11.74 15.45
N THR A 62 15.95 12.23 15.09
CA THR A 62 15.28 13.32 15.82
C THR A 62 13.85 12.96 16.14
N VAL A 63 13.45 13.07 17.41
CA VAL A 63 12.09 12.81 17.89
C VAL A 63 11.47 14.14 18.31
N GLY A 64 10.54 14.65 17.50
CA GLY A 64 10.02 16.02 17.63
C GLY A 64 11.13 17.06 17.52
N ASN A 65 11.46 17.73 18.64
CA ASN A 65 12.58 18.67 18.73
C ASN A 65 13.87 18.04 19.31
N PHE A 66 13.87 16.76 19.69
CA PHE A 66 15.01 16.11 20.35
C PHE A 66 15.85 15.30 19.38
N GLU A 67 17.01 15.82 19.01
CA GLU A 67 18.03 15.11 18.23
C GLU A 67 18.89 14.18 19.12
N LEU A 68 19.18 12.96 18.66
CA LEU A 68 19.94 11.93 19.39
C LEU A 68 21.48 12.03 19.23
N PHE A 69 21.99 12.70 18.18
CA PHE A 69 23.38 12.58 17.69
C PHE A 69 24.16 13.91 17.52
N ASN A 70 23.83 14.95 18.30
CA ASN A 70 24.26 16.37 18.14
C ASN A 70 25.75 16.75 17.91
N GLN A 71 26.72 15.84 17.97
CA GLN A 71 28.15 16.19 17.85
C GLN A 71 29.02 15.23 17.04
N TYR A 72 28.62 13.97 16.89
CA TYR A 72 29.44 12.96 16.22
C TYR A 72 28.55 12.03 15.39
N THR A 73 28.57 12.28 14.08
CA THR A 73 28.01 11.41 13.03
C THR A 73 28.30 9.94 13.30
N LEU A 74 27.27 9.11 13.34
CA LEU A 74 27.42 7.67 13.50
C LEU A 74 27.81 7.04 12.16
N THR A 75 28.92 6.32 12.18
CA THR A 75 29.67 5.88 11.00
C THR A 75 29.99 4.39 11.14
N PRO A 76 29.80 3.54 10.13
CA PRO A 76 30.25 2.16 10.19
C PRO A 76 31.79 2.10 10.21
N THR A 77 32.35 1.14 10.93
CA THR A 77 33.80 0.94 11.07
C THR A 77 34.24 -0.45 10.68
N LEU A 78 35.35 -0.52 9.94
CA LEU A 78 35.94 -1.75 9.43
C LEU A 78 37.48 -1.69 9.56
N ASN A 79 38.01 -2.02 10.73
CA ASN A 79 39.41 -1.69 11.11
C ASN A 79 39.72 -0.16 11.04
N LYS A 80 41.00 0.21 11.02
CA LYS A 80 41.48 1.59 10.84
C LYS A 80 41.59 1.96 9.35
N GLY A 81 40.46 2.20 8.70
CA GLY A 81 40.41 2.74 7.34
C GLY A 81 39.23 3.69 7.15
N SER A 82 39.04 4.18 5.93
CA SER A 82 37.90 5.02 5.55
C SER A 82 37.06 4.33 4.49
N ILE A 83 35.74 4.32 4.71
CA ILE A 83 34.78 3.87 3.71
C ILE A 83 34.83 4.84 2.51
N GLN A 84 34.88 4.27 1.31
CA GLN A 84 34.85 4.98 0.03
C GLN A 84 33.62 4.57 -0.77
N GLY A 85 33.28 5.34 -1.80
CA GLY A 85 32.15 5.07 -2.69
C GLY A 85 31.16 6.24 -2.75
N PRO A 86 30.31 6.30 -3.79
CA PRO A 86 29.27 7.32 -3.91
C PRO A 86 27.96 6.93 -3.20
N GLY A 87 27.74 5.65 -2.85
CA GLY A 87 26.69 5.24 -1.90
C GLY A 87 25.27 4.91 -2.43
N ARG A 88 25.01 4.11 -3.49
CA ARG A 88 23.65 4.05 -4.10
C ARG A 88 22.55 3.67 -3.11
N PHE A 89 21.50 4.49 -3.08
CA PHE A 89 20.26 4.21 -2.35
C PHE A 89 19.28 3.42 -3.21
N ASN A 90 18.78 2.32 -2.67
CA ASN A 90 17.59 1.63 -3.16
C ASN A 90 16.55 1.65 -2.03
N ILE A 91 15.32 2.08 -2.32
CA ILE A 91 14.25 2.27 -1.35
C ILE A 91 13.12 1.31 -1.67
N TYR A 92 12.94 0.28 -0.84
CA TYR A 92 11.90 -0.72 -1.04
C TYR A 92 10.77 -0.53 -0.01
N SER A 93 9.60 -0.10 -0.47
CA SER A 93 8.38 -0.12 0.34
C SER A 93 7.89 -1.57 0.47
N PHE A 94 7.63 -2.02 1.70
CA PHE A 94 6.94 -3.28 1.98
C PHE A 94 5.50 -2.98 2.46
N GLY A 95 4.84 -2.05 1.76
CA GLY A 95 3.62 -1.39 2.24
C GLY A 95 3.94 -0.19 3.12
N THR A 96 3.06 0.13 4.06
CA THR A 96 3.25 1.26 4.98
C THR A 96 4.10 0.87 6.20
N GLN A 97 3.91 -0.34 6.73
CA GLN A 97 4.42 -0.76 8.04
C GLN A 97 5.96 -0.82 8.08
N MET A 98 6.59 -1.11 6.95
CA MET A 98 8.03 -1.26 6.83
C MET A 98 8.57 -0.75 5.49
N TYR A 99 9.72 -0.07 5.54
CA TYR A 99 10.59 0.20 4.40
C TYR A 99 11.94 -0.49 4.59
N GLU A 100 12.49 -1.11 3.55
CA GLU A 100 13.88 -1.60 3.50
C GLU A 100 14.71 -0.63 2.64
N VAL A 101 15.53 0.21 3.29
CA VAL A 101 16.39 1.18 2.60
C VAL A 101 17.82 0.64 2.57
N HIS A 102 18.31 0.34 1.37
CA HIS A 102 19.67 -0.12 1.13
C HIS A 102 20.55 1.03 0.70
N LEU A 103 21.81 1.02 1.13
CA LEU A 103 22.84 2.02 0.85
C LEU A 103 24.14 1.29 0.49
N ARG A 104 24.50 1.32 -0.80
CA ARG A 104 25.40 0.37 -1.47
C ARG A 104 26.61 1.03 -2.11
N ASP A 105 27.47 0.24 -2.75
CA ASP A 105 28.72 0.66 -3.40
C ASP A 105 29.71 1.34 -2.46
N LEU A 106 29.48 1.16 -1.17
CA LEU A 106 30.44 1.43 -0.13
C LEU A 106 31.54 0.37 -0.27
N TYR A 107 32.78 0.79 -0.14
CA TYR A 107 33.93 -0.07 -0.36
C TYR A 107 35.01 0.24 0.67
N HIS A 108 35.54 -0.80 1.31
CA HIS A 108 36.67 -0.65 2.22
C HIS A 108 37.99 -1.05 1.54
N PRO A 109 38.88 -0.09 1.22
CA PRO A 109 40.04 -0.33 0.37
C PRO A 109 41.03 -1.34 1.00
N ASP A 110 41.31 -1.21 2.29
CA ASP A 110 42.31 -2.05 2.98
C ASP A 110 41.87 -3.51 3.16
N LEU A 111 40.58 -3.78 3.06
CA LEU A 111 39.98 -5.10 3.25
C LEU A 111 39.37 -5.68 1.96
N LYS A 112 39.41 -4.91 0.85
CA LYS A 112 38.80 -5.28 -0.44
C LYS A 112 37.40 -5.88 -0.26
N ALA A 113 36.58 -5.21 0.53
CA ALA A 113 35.24 -5.64 0.87
C ALA A 113 34.24 -4.61 0.36
N ASP A 114 33.19 -5.09 -0.30
CA ASP A 114 32.01 -4.25 -0.50
C ASP A 114 31.27 -4.17 0.84
N MET A 115 30.63 -3.03 1.07
CA MET A 115 29.83 -2.75 2.25
C MET A 115 28.46 -2.24 1.82
N GLU A 116 27.50 -2.43 2.70
CA GLU A 116 26.14 -1.94 2.56
C GLU A 116 25.63 -1.49 3.93
N ILE A 117 24.79 -0.46 3.99
CA ILE A 117 23.88 -0.25 5.12
C ILE A 117 22.48 -0.68 4.68
N VAL A 118 21.78 -1.46 5.51
CA VAL A 118 20.37 -1.80 5.32
C VAL A 118 19.57 -1.34 6.53
N LEU A 119 18.61 -0.46 6.28
CA LEU A 119 17.66 0.06 7.26
C LEU A 119 16.33 -0.67 7.12
N TYR A 120 15.82 -1.31 8.19
CA TYR A 120 14.42 -1.73 8.27
C TYR A 120 13.66 -0.72 9.12
N CYS A 121 12.88 0.13 8.46
CA CYS A 121 12.27 1.32 9.03
C CYS A 121 10.78 1.08 9.29
N TYR A 122 10.37 1.18 10.55
CA TYR A 122 8.97 1.11 11.01
C TYR A 122 8.65 2.39 11.79
N ALA A 123 7.39 2.81 11.88
CA ALA A 123 6.99 4.14 12.38
C ALA A 123 7.54 4.59 13.77
N LYS A 124 7.92 3.66 14.67
CA LYS A 124 8.58 3.93 15.96
C LYS A 124 9.99 3.33 16.13
N ARG A 125 10.49 2.54 15.16
CA ARG A 125 11.77 1.80 15.29
C ARG A 125 12.51 1.60 13.97
N VAL A 126 13.84 1.70 13.98
CA VAL A 126 14.69 1.46 12.80
C VAL A 126 15.80 0.48 13.13
N TYR A 127 15.91 -0.62 12.38
CA TYR A 127 17.04 -1.55 12.46
C TYR A 127 18.09 -1.13 11.46
N VAL A 128 19.21 -0.61 11.96
CA VAL A 128 20.34 -0.13 11.16
C VAL A 128 21.42 -1.20 11.14
N ASN A 129 21.56 -1.84 9.99
CA ASN A 129 22.52 -2.92 9.78
C ASN A 129 23.67 -2.41 8.91
N VAL A 130 24.91 -2.67 9.31
CA VAL A 130 26.05 -2.65 8.37
C VAL A 130 26.33 -4.08 7.92
N VAL A 131 26.38 -4.30 6.62
CA VAL A 131 26.66 -5.60 5.97
C VAL A 131 28.00 -5.51 5.23
N VAL A 132 28.78 -6.59 5.26
CA VAL A 132 30.13 -6.66 4.67
C VAL A 132 30.29 -7.91 3.82
N HIS A 133 30.84 -7.73 2.62
CA HIS A 133 31.04 -8.74 1.59
C HIS A 133 32.55 -8.78 1.20
N PRO A 134 33.40 -9.56 1.90
CA PRO A 134 34.83 -9.64 1.61
C PRO A 134 35.09 -10.35 0.27
N LYS A 135 35.67 -9.66 -0.73
CA LYS A 135 35.97 -10.26 -2.04
C LYS A 135 37.27 -11.05 -2.07
N GLU A 136 38.31 -10.54 -1.42
CA GLU A 136 39.67 -11.11 -1.49
C GLU A 136 40.37 -11.32 -0.14
N ALA A 137 39.93 -10.61 0.92
CA ALA A 137 40.67 -10.60 2.19
C ALA A 137 40.57 -11.91 2.96
N LYS A 138 41.71 -12.32 3.55
CA LYS A 138 41.81 -13.36 4.59
C LYS A 138 42.51 -12.76 5.81
N GLY A 139 41.77 -12.52 6.89
CA GLY A 139 42.32 -11.97 8.12
C GLY A 139 41.26 -11.70 9.18
N GLU A 140 41.69 -11.22 10.35
CA GLU A 140 40.77 -10.63 11.33
C GLU A 140 40.40 -9.20 10.93
N PHE A 141 39.13 -8.85 11.09
CA PHE A 141 38.66 -7.47 11.00
C PHE A 141 37.66 -7.17 12.12
N GLU A 142 37.67 -5.92 12.59
CA GLU A 142 36.70 -5.40 13.55
C GLU A 142 35.57 -4.70 12.78
N LEU A 143 34.37 -5.27 12.79
CA LEU A 143 33.14 -4.67 12.27
C LEU A 143 32.36 -4.03 13.41
N GLY A 144 31.80 -2.85 13.18
CA GLY A 144 30.82 -2.21 14.06
C GLY A 144 30.47 -0.80 13.62
N TRP A 145 30.06 0.03 14.58
CA TRP A 145 29.71 1.43 14.44
C TRP A 145 30.51 2.29 15.41
N VAL A 146 30.95 3.48 14.97
CA VAL A 146 31.53 4.54 15.82
C VAL A 146 30.83 5.87 15.59
N GLY A 147 30.45 6.53 16.69
CA GLY A 147 29.69 7.78 16.70
C GLY A 147 29.31 8.19 18.12
N GLY A 148 28.59 9.30 18.28
CA GLY A 148 28.28 9.89 19.60
C GLY A 148 26.79 10.06 19.86
N ALA A 149 26.19 9.13 20.61
CA ALA A 149 24.80 9.24 21.04
C ALA A 149 24.65 10.12 22.30
N LYS A 150 23.46 10.71 22.50
CA LYS A 150 23.06 11.24 23.82
C LYS A 150 22.64 10.12 24.77
N PHE A 151 21.82 9.18 24.28
CA PHE A 151 21.30 8.05 25.04
C PHE A 151 21.48 6.76 24.25
N ALA A 152 22.10 5.75 24.85
CA ALA A 152 22.17 4.41 24.28
C ALA A 152 22.25 3.32 25.36
N LEU A 153 21.82 2.12 25.00
CA LEU A 153 21.94 0.88 25.78
C LEU A 153 22.68 -0.19 24.97
N VAL A 154 23.30 -1.16 25.66
CA VAL A 154 23.49 -2.49 25.08
C VAL A 154 22.24 -3.31 25.39
N MET A 155 21.75 -4.07 24.41
CA MET A 155 20.53 -4.91 24.53
C MET A 155 20.55 -5.70 25.85
N PRO A 156 19.69 -5.35 26.84
CA PRO A 156 19.78 -5.98 28.16
C PRO A 156 19.25 -7.42 28.13
N PRO A 157 19.95 -8.39 28.74
CA PRO A 157 19.47 -9.77 28.81
C PRO A 157 18.33 -9.96 29.84
N ASN A 158 18.05 -8.95 30.68
CA ASN A 158 16.99 -8.96 31.69
C ASN A 158 16.69 -7.55 32.23
N GLU A 159 15.59 -7.43 32.98
CA GLU A 159 15.14 -6.20 33.66
C GLU A 159 16.16 -5.62 34.66
N GLU A 160 16.98 -6.44 35.33
CA GLU A 160 17.97 -5.94 36.28
C GLU A 160 19.06 -5.13 35.55
N GLN A 161 19.58 -5.66 34.45
CA GLN A 161 20.58 -4.97 33.62
C GLN A 161 19.97 -3.82 32.81
N LEU A 162 18.68 -3.87 32.46
CA LEU A 162 17.96 -2.72 31.93
C LEU A 162 17.95 -1.60 32.97
N ARG A 163 17.47 -1.88 34.19
CA ARG A 163 17.34 -0.90 35.28
C ARG A 163 18.68 -0.25 35.66
N VAL A 164 19.74 -1.05 35.78
CA VAL A 164 21.11 -0.57 36.06
C VAL A 164 21.62 0.35 34.94
N GLN A 165 21.31 0.08 33.67
CA GLN A 165 21.68 1.00 32.59
C GLN A 165 20.80 2.27 32.58
N LEU A 166 19.49 2.18 32.85
CA LEU A 166 18.60 3.35 32.94
C LEU A 166 18.99 4.30 34.08
N GLU A 167 19.47 3.78 35.21
CA GLU A 167 20.01 4.60 36.32
C GLU A 167 21.19 5.49 35.88
N SER A 168 21.93 5.11 34.83
CA SER A 168 23.01 5.93 34.28
C SER A 168 22.54 7.25 33.62
N PHE A 169 21.25 7.37 33.29
CA PHE A 169 20.65 8.58 32.74
C PHE A 169 20.37 9.66 33.81
N LYS A 170 20.65 9.41 35.09
CA LYS A 170 20.65 10.42 36.18
C LYS A 170 19.32 11.16 36.40
N GLY A 171 18.20 10.59 35.96
CA GLY A 171 16.88 11.23 36.00
C GLY A 171 16.53 12.04 34.75
N GLU A 172 17.41 12.08 33.74
CA GLU A 172 17.03 12.50 32.39
C GLU A 172 16.08 11.45 31.78
N THR A 173 15.10 11.93 31.02
CA THR A 173 14.00 11.13 30.49
C THR A 173 14.11 11.10 28.96
N PRO A 174 14.73 10.06 28.36
CA PRO A 174 14.95 10.01 26.91
C PRO A 174 13.62 9.87 26.14
N PRO A 175 13.41 10.64 25.05
CA PRO A 175 12.36 10.38 24.06
C PRO A 175 12.84 9.46 22.92
N ALA A 176 14.15 9.28 22.79
CA ALA A 176 14.82 8.52 21.74
C ALA A 176 15.99 7.72 22.34
N LEU A 177 16.25 6.52 21.80
CA LEU A 177 17.31 5.64 22.26
C LEU A 177 17.95 4.85 21.12
N ALA A 178 19.27 4.68 21.18
CA ALA A 178 19.98 3.66 20.40
C ALA A 178 20.26 2.40 21.23
N ILE A 179 19.92 1.21 20.71
CA ILE A 179 20.28 -0.08 21.31
C ILE A 179 21.30 -0.79 20.41
N VAL A 180 22.39 -1.27 21.00
CA VAL A 180 23.35 -2.16 20.34
C VAL A 180 22.89 -3.62 20.47
N VAL A 181 22.69 -4.31 19.34
CA VAL A 181 22.27 -5.72 19.29
C VAL A 181 23.48 -6.58 18.87
N SER A 182 24.22 -7.06 19.86
CA SER A 182 25.46 -7.83 19.62
C SER A 182 25.16 -9.15 18.89
N PRO A 183 25.70 -9.39 17.67
CA PRO A 183 25.39 -10.60 16.91
C PRO A 183 26.27 -11.78 17.34
N GLN A 184 25.68 -12.62 18.19
CA GLN A 184 26.15 -13.95 18.64
C GLN A 184 27.54 -14.00 19.31
N ASP A 185 27.59 -13.80 20.63
CA ASP A 185 28.59 -14.49 21.47
C ASP A 185 28.10 -14.70 22.92
N VAL A 186 27.22 -15.71 23.15
CA VAL A 186 26.79 -16.13 24.50
C VAL A 186 27.89 -16.98 25.17
N THR A 187 29.10 -16.43 25.29
CA THR A 187 30.28 -17.09 25.88
C THR A 187 30.93 -16.32 27.03
N GLY A 188 30.15 -15.46 27.71
CA GLY A 188 30.48 -14.94 29.05
C GLY A 188 31.69 -14.00 29.14
N LYS A 189 32.25 -13.56 28.00
CA LYS A 189 33.29 -12.52 27.99
C LYS A 189 32.67 -11.17 28.29
N LYS A 190 33.32 -10.40 29.18
CA LYS A 190 32.88 -9.06 29.52
C LYS A 190 32.90 -8.16 28.29
N ILE A 191 31.74 -7.55 27.99
CA ILE A 191 31.65 -6.34 27.18
C ILE A 191 32.62 -5.30 27.78
N PRO A 192 33.37 -4.51 26.99
CA PRO A 192 34.29 -3.52 27.53
C PRO A 192 33.59 -2.53 28.47
N ASN A 193 34.14 -2.32 29.67
CA ASN A 193 33.60 -1.44 30.72
C ASN A 193 33.62 0.08 30.37
N THR A 194 33.72 0.45 29.10
CA THR A 194 34.06 1.81 28.62
C THR A 194 33.02 2.41 27.68
N ILE A 195 31.74 2.10 27.94
CA ILE A 195 30.63 2.97 27.52
C ILE A 195 30.70 4.24 28.40
N HIS A 196 31.41 5.26 27.91
CA HIS A 196 31.80 6.42 28.71
C HIS A 196 30.65 7.40 28.95
N GLN A 197 29.98 7.26 30.10
CA GLN A 197 28.81 8.04 30.57
C GLN A 197 29.03 9.56 30.72
N ARG A 198 29.16 10.29 29.61
CA ARG A 198 29.12 11.77 29.49
C ARG A 198 28.43 12.16 28.17
N PRO A 199 27.99 13.43 28.00
CA PRO A 199 27.40 13.89 26.74
C PRO A 199 28.36 13.64 25.57
N GLY A 200 27.88 13.01 24.50
CA GLY A 200 28.73 12.45 23.45
C GLY A 200 29.21 11.05 23.81
N LEU A 201 28.27 10.11 23.99
CA LEU A 201 28.57 8.71 24.30
C LEU A 201 29.21 8.05 23.08
N ILE A 202 30.53 7.82 23.12
CA ILE A 202 31.23 7.09 22.05
C ILE A 202 30.72 5.65 22.02
N LEU A 203 29.95 5.33 20.99
CA LEU A 203 29.63 3.98 20.59
C LEU A 203 30.86 3.37 19.89
N GLN A 204 31.15 2.10 20.18
CA GLN A 204 32.07 1.28 19.40
C GLN A 204 31.61 -0.19 19.50
N THR A 205 30.87 -0.67 18.50
CA THR A 205 30.31 -2.04 18.50
C THR A 205 31.30 -3.07 17.93
N GLY A 206 32.58 -2.93 18.29
CA GLY A 206 33.71 -3.59 17.63
C GLY A 206 33.76 -5.10 17.82
N HIS A 207 33.29 -5.85 16.83
CA HIS A 207 33.30 -7.31 16.80
C HIS A 207 34.38 -7.85 15.86
N LYS A 208 35.37 -8.57 16.41
CA LYS A 208 36.34 -9.34 15.63
C LYS A 208 35.64 -10.47 14.84
N ARG A 209 35.70 -10.39 13.52
CA ARG A 209 35.28 -11.43 12.58
C ARG A 209 36.52 -11.92 11.79
N THR A 210 36.50 -13.17 11.32
CA THR A 210 37.52 -13.71 10.41
C THR A 210 36.95 -13.75 9.01
N SER A 211 37.57 -13.04 8.06
CA SER A 211 37.05 -13.00 6.69
C SER A 211 37.29 -14.33 5.96
N ALA A 212 36.23 -14.84 5.35
CA ALA A 212 36.26 -15.92 4.39
C ALA A 212 35.52 -15.48 3.11
N PRO A 213 35.94 -15.94 1.91
CA PRO A 213 35.16 -15.75 0.69
C PRO A 213 33.71 -16.21 0.87
N ASP A 214 32.79 -15.53 0.19
CA ASP A 214 31.37 -15.88 0.14
C ASP A 214 30.65 -15.90 1.52
N THR A 215 31.24 -15.27 2.56
CA THR A 215 30.60 -15.05 3.86
C THR A 215 30.17 -13.60 4.03
N HIS A 216 28.92 -13.40 4.45
CA HIS A 216 28.37 -12.08 4.78
C HIS A 216 28.41 -11.87 6.29
N TRP A 217 28.88 -10.70 6.70
CA TRP A 217 28.95 -10.31 8.11
C TRP A 217 28.07 -9.09 8.35
N THR A 218 27.32 -9.10 9.46
CA THR A 218 26.41 -8.02 9.82
C THR A 218 26.67 -7.56 11.26
N ASP A 219 26.52 -6.27 11.51
CA ASP A 219 26.38 -5.70 12.86
C ASP A 219 25.17 -4.76 12.92
N THR A 220 24.38 -4.85 13.99
CA THR A 220 23.01 -4.30 14.05
C THR A 220 22.84 -3.35 15.24
N MET A 221 22.32 -2.17 14.94
CA MET A 221 21.76 -1.25 15.93
C MET A 221 20.24 -1.12 15.73
N ILE A 222 19.51 -0.86 16.82
CA ILE A 222 18.10 -0.46 16.77
C ILE A 222 17.99 0.97 17.28
N PHE A 223 17.32 1.85 16.55
CA PHE A 223 16.86 3.12 17.09
C PHE A 223 15.39 3.02 17.45
N LEU A 224 15.02 3.49 18.64
CA LEU A 224 13.65 3.51 19.14
C LEU A 224 13.23 4.96 19.43
N ALA A 225 11.98 5.28 19.14
CA ALA A 225 11.37 6.60 19.34
C ALA A 225 9.96 6.46 19.93
N GLY A 226 9.81 6.85 21.20
CA GLY A 226 8.56 6.80 21.92
C GLY A 226 7.96 8.19 22.14
N GLU A 227 6.64 8.27 22.20
CA GLU A 227 5.90 9.51 22.55
C GLU A 227 6.06 9.85 24.05
N SER A 228 6.46 8.87 24.85
CA SER A 228 6.78 9.00 26.28
C SER A 228 7.90 8.04 26.67
N PHE A 229 8.40 8.19 27.90
CA PHE A 229 9.40 7.26 28.45
C PHE A 229 8.84 5.85 28.66
N ASP A 230 7.56 5.72 29.04
CA ASP A 230 6.93 4.40 29.23
C ASP A 230 6.68 3.70 27.88
N ASP A 231 6.35 4.45 26.83
CA ASP A 231 6.28 3.96 25.43
C ASP A 231 7.68 3.51 24.94
N LEU A 232 8.71 4.34 25.12
CA LEU A 232 10.09 3.98 24.77
C LEU A 232 10.60 2.76 25.55
N LEU A 233 10.31 2.70 26.85
CA LEU A 233 10.68 1.58 27.73
C LEU A 233 9.91 0.30 27.38
N HIS A 234 8.67 0.42 26.91
CA HIS A 234 7.90 -0.69 26.37
C HIS A 234 8.51 -1.23 25.07
N LEU A 235 8.87 -0.35 24.12
CA LEU A 235 9.59 -0.73 22.90
C LEU A 235 10.91 -1.46 23.20
N VAL A 236 11.72 -0.95 24.15
CA VAL A 236 12.95 -1.61 24.62
C VAL A 236 12.67 -3.04 25.09
N ARG A 237 11.61 -3.23 25.90
CA ARG A 237 11.22 -4.54 26.43
C ARG A 237 10.68 -5.48 25.35
N ASN A 238 9.98 -4.98 24.35
CA ASN A 238 9.48 -5.81 23.26
C ASN A 238 10.66 -6.39 22.45
N GLU A 239 11.73 -5.63 22.22
CA GLU A 239 12.95 -6.17 21.58
C GLU A 239 13.73 -7.14 22.49
N MET A 240 13.83 -6.86 23.80
CA MET A 240 14.48 -7.76 24.77
C MET A 240 13.78 -9.13 24.83
N TYR A 241 12.45 -9.14 24.84
CA TYR A 241 11.64 -10.35 25.01
C TYR A 241 11.19 -10.98 23.68
N ALA A 242 11.64 -10.49 22.53
CA ALA A 242 11.22 -11.00 21.22
C ALA A 242 11.52 -12.51 21.02
N GLN A 243 12.66 -13.01 21.52
CA GLN A 243 12.97 -14.45 21.48
C GLN A 243 12.06 -15.31 22.38
N ALA A 244 11.26 -14.69 23.25
CA ALA A 244 10.32 -15.35 24.16
C ALA A 244 8.86 -15.28 23.69
N ILE A 245 8.59 -14.81 22.46
CA ILE A 245 7.29 -15.02 21.82
C ILE A 245 7.28 -16.42 21.19
N ASN A 246 6.38 -17.28 21.66
CA ASN A 246 6.16 -18.60 21.09
C ASN A 246 5.32 -18.44 19.81
N ILE A 247 5.83 -18.95 18.69
CA ILE A 247 5.09 -19.04 17.43
C ILE A 247 5.02 -20.49 16.98
N GLU A 248 3.81 -20.97 16.75
CA GLU A 248 3.54 -22.25 16.10
C GLU A 248 2.93 -21.99 14.72
N ALA A 249 3.56 -22.53 13.68
CA ALA A 249 3.10 -22.43 12.30
C ALA A 249 2.85 -23.85 11.75
N LYS A 250 1.65 -24.10 11.24
CA LYS A 250 1.26 -25.39 10.64
C LYS A 250 0.84 -25.17 9.18
N GLY A 251 1.51 -25.86 8.28
CA GLY A 251 1.57 -25.49 6.85
C GLY A 251 2.70 -24.49 6.54
N GLY A 252 3.48 -24.10 7.55
CA GLY A 252 4.72 -23.34 7.43
C GLY A 252 5.81 -23.87 8.38
N VAL A 253 6.98 -23.26 8.34
CA VAL A 253 8.13 -23.49 9.21
C VAL A 253 8.51 -22.16 9.84
N PHE A 254 8.51 -22.09 11.17
CA PHE A 254 8.95 -20.89 11.90
C PHE A 254 10.47 -20.87 12.00
N ASN A 255 11.09 -19.80 11.47
CA ASN A 255 12.54 -19.63 11.37
C ASN A 255 13.13 -18.82 12.55
N GLY A 256 12.29 -18.27 13.43
CA GLY A 256 12.68 -17.45 14.58
C GLY A 256 12.39 -15.95 14.41
N TYR A 257 12.84 -15.15 15.37
CA TYR A 257 12.82 -13.69 15.28
C TYR A 257 14.06 -13.17 14.55
N ALA A 258 13.86 -12.49 13.42
CA ALA A 258 14.93 -11.92 12.62
C ALA A 258 15.40 -10.59 13.24
N HIS A 259 16.25 -10.65 14.28
CA HIS A 259 16.78 -9.47 15.01
C HIS A 259 17.38 -8.35 14.14
N ARG A 260 17.83 -8.66 12.91
CA ARG A 260 18.31 -7.68 11.93
C ARG A 260 17.20 -6.96 11.14
N LYS A 261 16.02 -7.58 11.03
CA LYS A 261 14.85 -7.08 10.29
C LYS A 261 13.73 -6.54 11.21
N GLY A 262 13.53 -7.12 12.41
CA GLY A 262 12.48 -6.73 13.36
C GLY A 262 11.18 -7.52 13.30
N PHE A 263 11.13 -8.62 12.55
CA PHE A 263 9.93 -9.45 12.38
C PHE A 263 10.19 -10.94 12.64
N TYR A 264 9.11 -11.69 12.78
CA TYR A 264 9.12 -13.15 12.93
C TYR A 264 8.92 -13.80 11.57
N ASP A 265 9.81 -14.70 11.17
CA ASP A 265 9.84 -15.31 9.83
C ASP A 265 9.18 -16.69 9.83
N VAL A 266 8.21 -16.89 8.93
CA VAL A 266 7.51 -18.16 8.70
C VAL A 266 7.51 -18.51 7.21
N THR A 267 8.28 -19.52 6.81
CA THR A 267 8.31 -20.01 5.42
C THR A 267 7.17 -20.99 5.16
N THR A 268 6.39 -20.84 4.07
CA THR A 268 5.31 -21.79 3.72
C THR A 268 5.85 -23.16 3.31
N MET A 269 5.24 -24.26 3.80
CA MET A 269 5.60 -25.63 3.39
C MET A 269 4.98 -26.03 2.04
N PHE A 270 3.80 -25.49 1.72
CA PHE A 270 3.10 -25.79 0.48
C PHE A 270 3.54 -24.83 -0.62
N ARG A 271 3.68 -25.35 -1.84
CA ARG A 271 3.96 -24.54 -3.03
C ARG A 271 2.69 -23.87 -3.53
N GLY A 272 2.79 -22.60 -3.92
CA GLY A 272 1.72 -21.90 -4.63
C GLY A 272 1.70 -22.25 -6.11
N PRO A 273 0.84 -21.58 -6.90
CA PRO A 273 1.07 -21.34 -8.32
C PRO A 273 2.52 -20.90 -8.55
N GLN A 274 3.26 -21.62 -9.39
CA GLN A 274 4.66 -21.27 -9.65
C GLN A 274 4.73 -20.15 -10.69
N GLU A 275 3.88 -20.26 -11.70
CA GLU A 275 3.69 -19.30 -12.79
C GLU A 275 2.28 -18.68 -12.74
N PHE A 276 2.07 -17.58 -13.47
CA PHE A 276 0.75 -16.95 -13.58
C PHE A 276 -0.31 -17.87 -14.24
N GLU A 277 0.08 -18.81 -15.10
CA GLU A 277 -0.85 -19.77 -15.72
C GLU A 277 -1.52 -20.69 -14.68
N ASP A 278 -0.74 -21.23 -13.72
CA ASP A 278 -1.25 -22.06 -12.62
C ASP A 278 -2.39 -21.34 -11.87
N ALA A 279 -2.22 -20.03 -11.62
CA ALA A 279 -3.17 -19.17 -10.93
C ALA A 279 -4.38 -18.81 -11.80
N CYS A 280 -4.21 -18.62 -13.11
CA CYS A 280 -5.31 -18.41 -14.05
C CYS A 280 -6.20 -19.64 -14.19
N VAL A 281 -5.62 -20.85 -14.23
CA VAL A 281 -6.36 -22.11 -14.31
C VAL A 281 -7.01 -22.48 -12.98
N ASN A 282 -6.39 -22.12 -11.85
CA ASN A 282 -6.86 -22.44 -10.50
C ASN A 282 -7.03 -21.17 -9.64
N PRO A 283 -7.90 -20.20 -10.00
CA PRO A 283 -7.92 -18.89 -9.34
C PRO A 283 -8.38 -18.94 -7.87
N ASN A 284 -9.06 -20.02 -7.48
CA ASN A 284 -9.45 -20.29 -6.08
C ASN A 284 -8.32 -20.96 -5.26
N GLN A 285 -7.16 -21.26 -5.84
CA GLN A 285 -6.02 -21.81 -5.11
C GLN A 285 -5.49 -20.78 -4.11
N ARG A 286 -5.15 -21.26 -2.91
CA ARG A 286 -4.57 -20.45 -1.84
C ARG A 286 -3.65 -21.28 -0.96
N ILE A 287 -2.51 -20.72 -0.54
CA ILE A 287 -1.70 -21.32 0.53
C ILE A 287 -2.33 -20.92 1.86
N ARG A 288 -2.34 -21.84 2.84
CA ARG A 288 -2.82 -21.61 4.20
C ARG A 288 -1.72 -21.95 5.20
N VAL A 289 -1.44 -21.03 6.11
CA VAL A 289 -0.68 -21.29 7.33
C VAL A 289 -1.62 -21.09 8.52
N ASP A 290 -1.86 -22.15 9.30
CA ASP A 290 -2.45 -22.02 10.64
C ASP A 290 -1.35 -21.44 11.54
N LEU A 291 -1.66 -20.35 12.24
CA LEU A 291 -0.68 -19.57 13.02
C LEU A 291 -1.21 -19.34 14.44
N THR A 292 -0.42 -19.75 15.43
CA THR A 292 -0.62 -19.42 16.85
C THR A 292 0.56 -18.60 17.34
N ALA A 293 0.31 -17.49 18.04
CA ALA A 293 1.36 -16.65 18.61
C ALA A 293 1.00 -16.23 20.05
N SER A 294 1.94 -16.41 20.99
CA SER A 294 1.70 -16.20 22.43
C SER A 294 2.95 -15.76 23.18
N LYS A 295 2.78 -15.02 24.29
CA LYS A 295 3.87 -14.71 25.23
C LYS A 295 4.27 -15.99 25.97
N ALA A 296 5.56 -16.34 26.00
CA ALA A 296 6.04 -17.41 26.88
C ALA A 296 5.95 -17.01 28.36
N ALA A 297 5.87 -18.01 29.25
CA ALA A 297 5.83 -17.81 30.70
C ALA A 297 7.10 -17.18 31.32
N SER A 298 8.14 -16.95 30.51
CA SER A 298 9.34 -16.18 30.87
C SER A 298 9.18 -14.67 30.67
N ILE A 299 8.16 -14.21 29.94
CA ILE A 299 7.84 -12.78 29.79
C ILE A 299 7.00 -12.33 30.99
N PRO A 300 7.33 -11.19 31.65
CA PRO A 300 6.58 -10.72 32.81
C PRO A 300 5.10 -10.45 32.52
N GLU A 301 4.23 -10.77 33.49
CA GLU A 301 2.78 -10.51 33.39
C GLU A 301 2.49 -9.01 33.21
N TRP A 302 3.22 -8.14 33.91
CA TRP A 302 3.05 -6.68 33.85
C TRP A 302 3.54 -6.07 32.54
N GLN A 303 4.27 -6.80 31.69
CA GLN A 303 4.62 -6.29 30.37
C GLN A 303 3.35 -6.18 29.52
N ALA A 304 3.10 -4.95 29.07
CA ALA A 304 2.01 -4.52 28.21
C ALA A 304 1.89 -5.37 26.92
N PRO A 305 0.81 -5.21 26.13
CA PRO A 305 0.62 -5.98 24.89
C PRO A 305 1.86 -5.91 24.01
N VAL A 306 2.31 -7.05 23.47
CA VAL A 306 3.50 -7.10 22.61
C VAL A 306 3.03 -7.06 21.17
N ASP A 307 3.34 -5.95 20.50
CA ASP A 307 3.14 -5.81 19.06
C ASP A 307 4.24 -6.54 18.31
N ILE A 308 3.85 -7.39 17.37
CA ILE A 308 4.73 -8.17 16.51
C ILE A 308 4.31 -8.04 15.04
N ILE A 309 5.24 -8.32 14.15
CA ILE A 309 4.97 -8.52 12.73
C ILE A 309 5.42 -9.95 12.37
N CYS A 310 4.49 -10.75 11.88
CA CYS A 310 4.78 -12.06 11.28
C CYS A 310 4.90 -11.88 9.77
N ASN A 311 6.07 -12.16 9.22
CA ASN A 311 6.29 -12.28 7.79
C ASN A 311 6.04 -13.74 7.40
N VAL A 312 5.02 -13.98 6.57
CA VAL A 312 4.76 -15.29 5.96
C VAL A 312 5.34 -15.27 4.55
N HIS A 313 6.45 -15.98 4.37
CA HIS A 313 7.28 -15.97 3.17
C HIS A 313 7.03 -17.21 2.31
N ASN A 314 6.98 -17.02 0.99
CA ASN A 314 7.03 -18.09 -0.01
C ASN A 314 7.91 -17.71 -1.21
N SER A 315 8.38 -18.71 -1.97
CA SER A 315 9.36 -18.53 -3.06
C SER A 315 8.72 -18.33 -4.45
N TYR A 316 7.49 -17.80 -4.54
CA TYR A 316 6.76 -17.62 -5.79
C TYR A 316 6.20 -16.20 -5.91
N GLY A 317 6.44 -15.58 -7.08
CA GLY A 317 6.20 -14.16 -7.35
C GLY A 317 4.75 -13.80 -7.67
N THR A 318 3.90 -14.80 -7.80
CA THR A 318 2.48 -14.71 -8.16
C THR A 318 1.57 -14.28 -7.00
N LEU A 319 2.12 -13.81 -5.88
CA LEU A 319 1.35 -13.48 -4.68
C LEU A 319 0.64 -12.12 -4.82
N GLU A 320 -0.65 -12.16 -5.11
CA GLU A 320 -1.43 -10.95 -5.41
C GLU A 320 -2.10 -10.32 -4.19
N ALA A 321 -2.57 -11.15 -3.25
CA ALA A 321 -3.27 -10.69 -2.05
C ALA A 321 -3.04 -11.63 -0.87
N ALA A 322 -3.35 -11.16 0.35
CA ALA A 322 -3.29 -11.98 1.55
C ALA A 322 -4.32 -11.55 2.59
N VAL A 323 -4.86 -12.52 3.33
CA VAL A 323 -5.86 -12.29 4.39
C VAL A 323 -5.46 -13.04 5.65
N VAL A 324 -5.53 -12.36 6.79
CA VAL A 324 -5.47 -13.00 8.11
C VAL A 324 -6.89 -13.17 8.65
N THR A 325 -7.15 -14.35 9.21
CA THR A 325 -8.46 -14.77 9.72
C THR A 325 -8.35 -15.26 11.17
N ASP A 326 -9.46 -15.23 11.90
CA ASP A 326 -9.55 -15.93 13.18
C ASP A 326 -9.53 -17.47 13.02
N LYS A 327 -9.35 -18.18 14.13
CA LYS A 327 -9.31 -19.66 14.18
C LYS A 327 -10.51 -20.36 13.54
N ASP A 328 -11.68 -19.72 13.42
CA ASP A 328 -12.88 -20.30 12.82
C ASP A 328 -12.92 -20.00 11.31
N GLY A 329 -12.41 -18.84 10.90
CA GLY A 329 -12.05 -18.49 9.52
C GLY A 329 -12.57 -17.15 9.04
N TYR A 330 -13.09 -16.30 9.93
CA TYR A 330 -13.57 -14.98 9.56
C TYR A 330 -12.39 -14.02 9.34
N PRO A 331 -12.36 -13.25 8.24
CA PRO A 331 -11.42 -12.15 8.05
C PRO A 331 -11.37 -11.22 9.26
N LEU A 332 -10.17 -11.00 9.78
CA LEU A 332 -9.91 -10.00 10.81
C LEU A 332 -9.74 -8.63 10.15
N PRO A 333 -10.07 -7.53 10.84
CA PRO A 333 -9.97 -6.18 10.30
C PRO A 333 -8.52 -5.66 10.38
N VAL A 334 -7.58 -6.45 9.86
CA VAL A 334 -6.13 -6.23 9.91
C VAL A 334 -5.62 -6.01 8.49
N GLN A 335 -4.87 -4.93 8.29
CA GLN A 335 -4.27 -4.59 7.01
C GLN A 335 -3.00 -5.43 6.77
N VAL A 336 -3.18 -6.62 6.17
CA VAL A 336 -2.06 -7.44 5.71
C VAL A 336 -1.38 -6.73 4.53
N GLN A 337 -0.05 -6.67 4.54
CA GLN A 337 0.73 -6.01 3.48
C GLN A 337 1.48 -7.06 2.67
N VAL A 338 1.32 -7.00 1.35
CA VAL A 338 1.86 -8.00 0.41
C VAL A 338 3.00 -7.39 -0.37
N CYS A 339 4.11 -8.11 -0.50
CA CYS A 339 5.24 -7.76 -1.35
C CYS A 339 5.62 -8.96 -2.23
N LYS A 340 5.98 -8.73 -3.49
CA LYS A 340 6.36 -9.77 -4.45
C LYS A 340 7.52 -9.34 -5.35
N ASN A 341 8.23 -10.32 -5.90
CA ASN A 341 9.01 -10.17 -7.11
C ASN A 341 8.77 -11.40 -7.99
N PHE A 342 8.51 -11.18 -9.28
CA PHE A 342 8.39 -12.24 -10.29
C PHE A 342 9.75 -12.91 -10.56
N GLY A 343 10.82 -12.13 -10.54
CA GLY A 343 12.14 -12.51 -11.03
C GLY A 343 12.21 -12.54 -12.56
N SER A 344 13.43 -12.66 -13.09
CA SER A 344 13.83 -12.59 -14.50
C SER A 344 13.73 -11.21 -15.19
N GLU A 345 12.91 -10.29 -14.68
CA GLU A 345 12.73 -8.94 -15.24
C GLU A 345 13.80 -7.94 -14.75
N PHE A 346 14.51 -8.27 -13.67
CA PHE A 346 15.57 -7.48 -13.03
C PHE A 346 15.12 -6.10 -12.51
N GLU A 347 13.90 -6.00 -12.00
CA GLU A 347 13.34 -4.79 -11.39
C GLU A 347 14.10 -4.33 -10.14
N GLU A 348 14.58 -5.28 -9.34
CA GLU A 348 15.53 -5.04 -8.22
C GLU A 348 16.92 -4.60 -8.70
N GLY A 349 17.22 -4.82 -9.98
CA GLY A 349 18.53 -4.66 -10.59
C GLY A 349 19.36 -5.95 -10.60
N LYS A 350 20.14 -6.12 -11.68
CA LYS A 350 20.91 -7.34 -12.03
C LYS A 350 21.97 -7.80 -11.01
N GLU A 351 22.16 -7.06 -9.93
CA GLU A 351 23.16 -7.32 -8.88
C GLU A 351 22.53 -7.91 -7.61
N GLU A 352 21.19 -7.89 -7.48
CA GLU A 352 20.48 -8.47 -6.33
C GLU A 352 20.20 -9.97 -6.50
N GLY A 353 20.42 -10.48 -7.71
CA GLY A 353 20.10 -11.85 -8.10
C GLY A 353 18.63 -12.06 -8.48
N ASP A 354 17.80 -11.02 -8.37
CA ASP A 354 16.44 -10.92 -8.90
C ASP A 354 15.59 -12.16 -8.64
N LYS A 355 15.38 -12.42 -7.35
CA LYS A 355 14.82 -13.69 -6.87
C LYS A 355 13.32 -13.61 -6.75
N THR A 356 12.64 -14.53 -7.40
CA THR A 356 11.21 -14.77 -7.25
C THR A 356 10.81 -15.01 -5.77
N TYR A 357 9.87 -14.22 -5.26
CA TYR A 357 9.30 -14.39 -3.91
C TYR A 357 7.91 -13.76 -3.77
N GLY A 358 7.16 -14.20 -2.75
CA GLY A 358 5.93 -13.55 -2.30
C GLY A 358 5.83 -13.57 -0.77
N GLU A 359 5.62 -12.41 -0.16
CA GLU A 359 5.64 -12.21 1.29
C GLU A 359 4.38 -11.50 1.78
N ALA A 360 3.77 -12.02 2.85
CA ALA A 360 2.66 -11.39 3.55
C ALA A 360 3.08 -10.96 4.96
N TYR A 361 3.06 -9.65 5.21
CA TYR A 361 3.37 -9.03 6.49
C TYR A 361 2.09 -8.84 7.30
N VAL A 362 1.99 -9.55 8.43
CA VAL A 362 0.83 -9.61 9.30
C VAL A 362 1.17 -8.96 10.65
N PRO A 363 0.74 -7.71 10.91
CA PRO A 363 0.88 -7.09 12.23
C PRO A 363 -0.13 -7.71 13.22
N LEU A 364 0.32 -8.00 14.45
CA LEU A 364 -0.47 -8.65 15.50
C LEU A 364 -0.09 -8.09 16.88
N THR A 365 -1.09 -7.83 17.74
CA THR A 365 -0.90 -7.44 19.14
C THR A 365 -1.23 -8.62 20.06
N ILE A 366 -0.29 -9.02 20.93
CA ILE A 366 -0.42 -10.23 21.78
C ILE A 366 -0.46 -9.85 23.27
N THR A 367 -1.34 -10.50 24.04
CA THR A 367 -1.44 -10.32 25.50
C THR A 367 -1.35 -11.65 26.25
N ASN A 368 -1.27 -11.61 27.59
CA ASN A 368 -1.24 -12.84 28.41
C ASN A 368 -2.58 -13.60 28.33
N ASP A 369 -3.69 -12.86 28.29
CA ASP A 369 -5.06 -13.36 28.27
C ASP A 369 -5.61 -13.59 26.85
N LYS A 370 -5.01 -12.97 25.82
CA LYS A 370 -5.36 -13.14 24.41
C LYS A 370 -4.10 -13.44 23.60
N PRO A 371 -3.71 -14.72 23.48
CA PRO A 371 -2.85 -15.15 22.39
C PRO A 371 -3.58 -15.01 21.05
N PHE A 372 -2.83 -14.92 19.97
CA PHE A 372 -3.38 -15.03 18.63
C PHE A 372 -3.54 -16.51 18.25
N GLU A 373 -4.73 -16.90 17.77
CA GLU A 373 -5.00 -18.19 17.11
C GLU A 373 -5.79 -17.90 15.84
N GLY A 374 -5.20 -18.18 14.68
CA GLY A 374 -5.78 -17.79 13.40
C GLY A 374 -5.10 -18.44 12.20
N ARG A 375 -5.37 -17.89 11.02
CA ARG A 375 -4.85 -18.43 9.75
C ARG A 375 -4.47 -17.30 8.80
N VAL A 376 -3.31 -17.41 8.18
CA VAL A 376 -2.87 -16.55 7.08
C VAL A 376 -3.10 -17.27 5.77
N TYR A 377 -3.76 -16.59 4.82
CA TYR A 377 -3.99 -17.08 3.46
C TYR A 377 -3.22 -16.23 2.46
N HIS A 378 -2.48 -16.89 1.56
CA HIS A 378 -1.90 -16.28 0.35
C HIS A 378 -2.86 -16.53 -0.82
N LEU A 379 -3.19 -15.49 -1.58
CA LEU A 379 -4.23 -15.48 -2.61
C LEU A 379 -3.65 -15.07 -3.98
N PHE A 380 -4.14 -15.72 -5.04
CA PHE A 380 -3.51 -15.68 -6.36
C PHE A 380 -4.47 -15.30 -7.51
N GLY A 381 -5.79 -15.38 -7.32
CA GLY A 381 -6.76 -15.09 -8.40
C GLY A 381 -8.12 -14.57 -7.93
N ASN A 382 -8.78 -15.31 -7.04
CA ASN A 382 -10.11 -14.98 -6.54
C ASN A 382 -10.14 -14.77 -5.02
N TRP A 383 -11.18 -14.07 -4.57
CA TRP A 383 -11.73 -14.20 -3.23
C TRP A 383 -13.24 -14.41 -3.38
N GLY A 384 -13.74 -15.53 -2.87
CA GLY A 384 -15.11 -15.98 -3.11
C GLY A 384 -15.38 -16.20 -4.60
N THR A 385 -16.59 -15.91 -5.04
CA THR A 385 -17.03 -16.09 -6.45
C THR A 385 -16.55 -15.01 -7.42
N HIS A 386 -15.60 -14.14 -7.08
CA HIS A 386 -15.14 -13.05 -7.94
C HIS A 386 -13.61 -12.92 -7.98
N PRO A 387 -13.03 -12.29 -9.03
CA PRO A 387 -11.62 -11.92 -9.05
C PRO A 387 -11.26 -11.09 -7.83
N LEU A 388 -10.06 -11.28 -7.28
CA LEU A 388 -9.54 -10.36 -6.26
C LEU A 388 -9.02 -9.08 -6.92
N LYS A 389 -9.08 -7.96 -6.18
CA LYS A 389 -8.38 -6.71 -6.47
C LYS A 389 -7.82 -6.14 -5.17
N GLN A 390 -6.51 -6.31 -4.97
CA GLN A 390 -5.74 -5.73 -3.88
C GLN A 390 -4.56 -4.94 -4.48
N ILE A 391 -3.91 -4.07 -3.69
CA ILE A 391 -2.54 -3.63 -3.99
C ILE A 391 -1.51 -4.55 -3.32
N SER A 392 -0.48 -4.92 -4.08
CA SER A 392 0.76 -5.56 -3.64
C SER A 392 1.94 -4.64 -3.96
N SER A 393 3.01 -4.67 -3.17
CA SER A 393 4.25 -3.94 -3.46
C SER A 393 5.18 -4.78 -4.34
N ILE A 394 5.92 -4.12 -5.23
CA ILE A 394 7.02 -4.70 -6.00
C ILE A 394 8.34 -4.07 -5.56
N ARG A 395 9.41 -4.88 -5.49
CA ARG A 395 10.73 -4.46 -4.99
C ARG A 395 11.50 -3.64 -6.03
N PHE A 396 11.12 -2.38 -6.16
CA PHE A 396 11.63 -1.44 -7.17
C PHE A 396 12.39 -0.26 -6.55
N TYR A 397 13.14 0.51 -7.34
CA TYR A 397 13.92 1.66 -6.83
C TYR A 397 13.09 2.93 -6.52
N HIS A 398 11.76 2.83 -6.65
CA HIS A 398 10.74 3.78 -6.18
C HIS A 398 9.64 2.96 -5.47
N HIS A 399 8.69 3.66 -4.83
CA HIS A 399 7.37 3.07 -4.59
C HIS A 399 6.83 2.43 -5.89
N TYR A 400 6.40 1.17 -5.82
CA TYR A 400 5.75 0.46 -6.92
C TYR A 400 4.62 -0.38 -6.34
N PHE A 401 3.36 0.01 -6.61
CA PHE A 401 2.17 -0.73 -6.19
C PHE A 401 1.48 -1.38 -7.39
N HIS A 402 1.43 -2.69 -7.42
CA HIS A 402 0.74 -3.49 -8.43
C HIS A 402 -0.70 -3.74 -7.96
N ALA A 403 -1.68 -3.26 -8.72
CA ALA A 403 -3.12 -3.42 -8.48
C ALA A 403 -3.74 -4.39 -9.50
N SER A 404 -3.66 -5.69 -9.22
CA SER A 404 -3.92 -6.80 -10.16
C SER A 404 -5.41 -7.13 -10.28
N LEU A 405 -5.85 -7.75 -11.38
CA LEU A 405 -7.15 -8.42 -11.45
C LEU A 405 -6.93 -9.93 -11.47
N GLY A 406 -7.06 -10.55 -10.31
CA GLY A 406 -6.50 -11.88 -10.08
C GLY A 406 -5.02 -11.92 -10.47
N PRO A 407 -4.55 -12.94 -11.22
CA PRO A 407 -3.15 -13.04 -11.64
C PRO A 407 -2.79 -12.11 -12.83
N THR A 408 -3.73 -11.30 -13.33
CA THR A 408 -3.46 -10.40 -14.46
C THR A 408 -2.96 -9.04 -13.96
N GLU A 409 -1.83 -8.61 -14.52
CA GLU A 409 -1.32 -7.26 -14.39
C GLU A 409 -2.24 -6.29 -15.14
N THR A 410 -2.71 -5.25 -14.45
CA THR A 410 -3.67 -4.29 -15.03
C THR A 410 -3.31 -2.84 -14.76
N PHE A 411 -2.93 -2.49 -13.53
CA PHE A 411 -2.42 -1.16 -13.18
C PHE A 411 -1.23 -1.25 -12.21
N CYS A 412 -0.13 -0.61 -12.56
CA CYS A 412 1.10 -0.59 -11.78
C CYS A 412 1.49 0.86 -11.47
N TYR A 413 1.32 1.27 -10.23
CA TYR A 413 1.48 2.65 -9.76
C TYR A 413 2.91 2.91 -9.32
N VAL A 414 3.59 3.88 -9.92
CA VAL A 414 4.96 4.29 -9.53
C VAL A 414 4.98 5.77 -9.19
N PRO A 415 4.58 6.16 -7.96
CA PRO A 415 4.51 7.56 -7.58
C PRO A 415 5.90 8.15 -7.31
N PHE A 416 6.37 8.99 -8.23
CA PHE A 416 7.68 9.63 -8.16
C PHE A 416 7.80 10.67 -7.03
N GLU A 417 8.67 10.40 -6.06
CA GLU A 417 9.11 11.38 -5.04
C GLU A 417 10.07 12.43 -5.62
N TYR A 418 10.68 12.15 -6.78
CA TYR A 418 11.68 12.99 -7.44
C TYR A 418 11.55 12.96 -8.97
N PRO A 419 11.99 14.00 -9.70
CA PRO A 419 11.92 14.00 -11.16
C PRO A 419 12.76 12.89 -11.78
N ARG A 420 12.26 12.27 -12.85
CA ARG A 420 13.09 11.43 -13.72
C ARG A 420 14.10 12.25 -14.53
N ASP A 421 15.24 11.65 -14.86
CA ASP A 421 16.30 12.24 -15.69
C ASP A 421 15.85 12.67 -17.11
N ASP A 422 14.62 12.31 -17.52
CA ASP A 422 14.01 12.64 -18.82
C ASP A 422 12.83 13.64 -18.72
N ASP A 423 12.70 14.39 -17.61
CA ASP A 423 11.67 15.42 -17.37
C ASP A 423 10.21 14.89 -17.48
N ARG A 424 9.99 13.57 -17.31
CA ARG A 424 8.69 12.89 -17.46
C ARG A 424 8.33 12.03 -16.26
N ASN A 425 7.56 12.55 -15.32
CA ASN A 425 6.93 11.73 -14.27
C ASN A 425 5.62 11.08 -14.76
N TYR A 426 5.33 9.87 -14.26
CA TYR A 426 4.06 9.15 -14.47
C TYR A 426 3.53 8.57 -13.17
N ILE A 427 2.20 8.49 -13.02
CA ILE A 427 1.53 7.87 -11.87
C ILE A 427 1.31 6.36 -12.09
N LEU A 428 1.14 5.95 -13.35
CA LEU A 428 1.02 4.55 -13.76
C LEU A 428 2.16 4.20 -14.73
N ALA A 429 2.96 3.22 -14.33
CA ALA A 429 4.08 2.64 -15.07
C ALA A 429 3.64 1.51 -16.00
N ASP A 430 2.70 0.68 -15.56
CA ASP A 430 2.03 -0.31 -16.40
C ASP A 430 0.50 -0.17 -16.35
N VAL A 431 -0.14 -0.42 -17.49
CA VAL A 431 -1.55 -0.17 -17.81
C VAL A 431 -1.94 -1.13 -18.94
N ARG A 432 -2.80 -2.12 -18.64
CA ARG A 432 -3.10 -3.25 -19.54
C ARG A 432 -4.61 -3.53 -19.62
N GLY A 433 -5.12 -3.74 -20.83
CA GLY A 433 -6.55 -3.91 -21.12
C GLY A 433 -6.96 -5.38 -21.22
N LEU A 434 -8.03 -5.77 -20.52
CA LEU A 434 -8.46 -7.18 -20.40
C LEU A 434 -8.98 -7.76 -21.72
N SER A 435 -9.57 -6.93 -22.59
CA SER A 435 -10.02 -7.38 -23.92
C SER A 435 -8.92 -7.36 -24.99
N ASN A 436 -7.69 -6.97 -24.65
CA ASN A 436 -6.55 -7.09 -25.54
C ASN A 436 -6.08 -8.55 -25.65
N THR A 437 -5.29 -8.86 -26.68
CA THR A 437 -4.67 -10.16 -26.91
C THR A 437 -3.83 -10.59 -25.70
N MET A 438 -4.23 -11.68 -25.04
CA MET A 438 -3.45 -12.32 -23.98
C MET A 438 -2.27 -13.10 -24.59
N TRP A 439 -1.10 -13.06 -23.95
CA TRP A 439 0.08 -13.81 -24.40
C TRP A 439 -0.09 -15.32 -24.18
N ALA A 440 0.60 -16.13 -25.00
CA ALA A 440 0.37 -17.57 -25.06
C ALA A 440 1.14 -18.41 -24.01
N GLU A 441 2.17 -17.84 -23.38
CA GLU A 441 3.07 -18.54 -22.42
C GLU A 441 2.98 -17.96 -21.00
N GLN A 442 2.25 -16.85 -20.83
CA GLN A 442 2.03 -16.15 -19.56
C GLN A 442 0.70 -15.37 -19.74
N PRO A 443 -0.32 -15.53 -18.89
CA PRO A 443 -1.64 -14.92 -19.09
C PRO A 443 -1.67 -13.42 -18.75
N GLN A 444 -0.89 -12.64 -19.48
CA GLN A 444 -0.82 -11.18 -19.41
C GLN A 444 -1.18 -10.56 -20.76
N HIS A 445 -1.41 -9.25 -20.77
CA HIS A 445 -1.71 -8.47 -21.99
C HIS A 445 -0.58 -7.47 -22.26
N ASP A 446 -0.52 -6.89 -23.47
CA ASP A 446 0.45 -5.84 -23.80
C ASP A 446 0.24 -4.56 -22.96
N HIS A 447 1.35 -3.91 -22.59
CA HIS A 447 1.36 -2.55 -22.05
C HIS A 447 0.86 -1.54 -23.10
N VAL A 448 -0.15 -0.76 -22.72
CA VAL A 448 -0.80 0.23 -23.59
C VAL A 448 -0.03 1.57 -23.60
N SER A 449 0.17 2.17 -22.43
CA SER A 449 0.85 3.47 -22.24
C SER A 449 1.03 3.83 -20.77
N VAL A 450 2.08 4.58 -20.42
CA VAL A 450 2.18 5.23 -19.09
C VAL A 450 1.21 6.41 -18.96
N ILE A 451 0.70 6.63 -17.75
CA ILE A 451 -0.16 7.77 -17.43
C ILE A 451 0.59 8.82 -16.61
N GLY A 452 0.78 10.02 -17.17
CA GLY A 452 1.29 11.20 -16.50
C GLY A 452 0.28 11.82 -15.53
N GLY A 453 0.78 12.36 -14.41
CA GLY A 453 0.03 13.25 -13.53
C GLY A 453 0.20 14.73 -13.92
N LEU A 454 0.04 15.63 -12.94
CA LEU A 454 0.23 17.07 -13.15
C LEU A 454 1.68 17.39 -13.57
N ARG A 455 1.83 18.03 -14.73
CA ARG A 455 3.09 18.64 -15.17
C ARG A 455 2.85 19.83 -16.10
N TYR A 456 3.67 20.87 -15.98
CA TYR A 456 3.64 22.04 -16.84
C TYR A 456 5.05 22.53 -17.20
N LYS A 457 5.15 23.32 -18.27
CA LYS A 457 6.40 23.98 -18.65
C LYS A 457 6.37 25.46 -18.24
N SER A 458 7.40 25.90 -17.53
CA SER A 458 7.52 27.26 -16.99
C SER A 458 8.97 27.71 -17.01
N GLY A 459 9.28 28.82 -17.69
CA GLY A 459 10.63 29.37 -17.73
C GLY A 459 11.62 28.50 -18.50
N GLY A 460 11.14 27.73 -19.48
CA GLY A 460 11.92 26.80 -20.30
C GLY A 460 12.02 25.37 -19.77
N LYS A 461 11.76 25.11 -18.48
CA LYS A 461 11.87 23.78 -17.86
C LYS A 461 10.48 23.14 -17.63
N TRP A 462 10.43 21.81 -17.64
CA TRP A 462 9.30 21.06 -17.09
C TRP A 462 9.32 21.07 -15.56
N ILE A 463 8.17 21.35 -14.97
CA ILE A 463 7.86 21.23 -13.55
C ILE A 463 6.91 20.06 -13.40
N ASN A 464 7.35 19.03 -12.68
CA ASN A 464 6.58 17.82 -12.39
C ASN A 464 5.93 17.89 -11.00
N ASN A 465 4.95 17.02 -10.76
CA ASN A 465 4.46 16.71 -9.43
C ASN A 465 5.39 15.70 -8.72
N LEU A 466 5.70 15.95 -7.44
CA LEU A 466 6.53 15.11 -6.59
C LEU A 466 5.72 14.57 -5.40
N LEU A 467 5.77 13.26 -5.17
CA LEU A 467 5.07 12.59 -4.08
C LEU A 467 5.54 13.16 -2.73
N GLN A 468 4.57 13.44 -1.86
CA GLN A 468 4.77 13.88 -0.48
C GLN A 468 4.31 12.80 0.51
N ASP A 469 3.20 12.11 0.22
CA ASP A 469 2.59 11.10 1.10
C ASP A 469 1.78 10.05 0.30
N THR A 470 1.61 8.84 0.86
CA THR A 470 0.80 7.74 0.33
C THR A 470 -0.10 7.19 1.43
N ARG A 471 -1.39 7.57 1.39
CA ARG A 471 -2.38 7.25 2.43
C ARG A 471 -3.26 6.09 1.98
N ILE A 472 -2.95 4.87 2.43
CA ILE A 472 -3.81 3.70 2.14
C ILE A 472 -5.01 3.73 3.10
N TYR A 473 -6.22 3.94 2.57
CA TYR A 473 -7.44 3.92 3.38
C TYR A 473 -7.96 2.50 3.59
N LEU A 474 -7.77 1.64 2.59
CA LEU A 474 -8.14 0.24 2.62
C LEU A 474 -7.31 -0.53 1.59
N THR A 475 -6.78 -1.69 1.99
CA THR A 475 -6.32 -2.71 1.05
C THR A 475 -6.90 -4.05 1.46
N SER A 476 -7.55 -4.70 0.51
CA SER A 476 -8.37 -5.90 0.67
C SER A 476 -8.45 -6.61 -0.68
N PRO A 477 -8.46 -7.96 -0.79
CA PRO A 477 -8.91 -8.66 -1.99
C PRO A 477 -10.26 -8.21 -2.60
N ASN A 478 -11.12 -7.51 -1.87
CA ASN A 478 -12.39 -7.00 -2.41
C ASN A 478 -12.30 -5.57 -2.98
N LEU A 479 -11.25 -4.83 -2.63
CA LEU A 479 -11.14 -3.38 -2.88
C LEU A 479 -9.77 -2.85 -2.44
N ALA A 480 -9.10 -2.09 -3.30
CA ALA A 480 -8.06 -1.15 -2.88
C ALA A 480 -8.58 0.29 -2.96
N ASN A 481 -8.34 1.07 -1.90
CA ASN A 481 -8.60 2.51 -1.86
C ASN A 481 -7.44 3.22 -1.15
N PHE A 482 -6.77 4.13 -1.85
CA PHE A 482 -5.60 4.85 -1.36
C PHE A 482 -5.49 6.23 -2.02
N ALA A 483 -4.80 7.18 -1.37
CA ALA A 483 -4.48 8.47 -1.94
C ALA A 483 -2.98 8.70 -2.09
N LEU A 484 -2.61 9.39 -3.17
CA LEU A 484 -1.27 9.88 -3.45
C LEU A 484 -1.29 11.40 -3.40
N ASP A 485 -0.57 12.00 -2.45
CA ASP A 485 -0.48 13.46 -2.29
C ASP A 485 0.82 13.98 -2.89
N TYR A 486 0.70 15.02 -3.71
CA TYR A 486 1.81 15.62 -4.45
C TYR A 486 1.91 17.12 -4.23
N LEU A 487 3.13 17.63 -4.41
CA LEU A 487 3.47 19.04 -4.51
C LEU A 487 4.40 19.21 -5.73
N THR A 488 4.27 20.29 -6.50
CA THR A 488 5.16 20.54 -7.65
C THR A 488 6.60 20.86 -7.23
N GLU A 489 7.57 20.65 -8.12
CA GLU A 489 9.00 20.94 -7.83
C GLU A 489 9.24 22.39 -7.35
N ASP A 490 8.46 23.35 -7.89
CA ASP A 490 8.48 24.77 -7.51
C ASP A 490 7.58 25.12 -6.31
N LYS A 491 6.88 24.12 -5.75
CA LYS A 491 5.96 24.19 -4.61
C LYS A 491 4.71 25.04 -4.82
N LYS A 492 4.34 25.34 -6.08
CA LYS A 492 3.21 26.22 -6.42
C LYS A 492 1.86 25.53 -6.55
N ILE A 493 1.80 24.24 -6.87
CA ILE A 493 0.53 23.51 -7.00
C ILE A 493 0.56 22.25 -6.13
N LYS A 494 -0.48 22.06 -5.32
CA LYS A 494 -0.76 20.79 -4.62
C LYS A 494 -1.68 19.92 -5.49
N THR A 495 -1.51 18.61 -5.48
CA THR A 495 -2.48 17.68 -6.09
C THR A 495 -2.65 16.43 -5.23
N THR A 496 -3.88 16.07 -4.91
CA THR A 496 -4.24 14.80 -4.26
C THR A 496 -4.95 13.91 -5.29
N LEU A 497 -4.50 12.67 -5.46
CA LEU A 497 -5.15 11.65 -6.27
C LEU A 497 -5.65 10.53 -5.35
N GLU A 498 -6.94 10.54 -5.03
CA GLU A 498 -7.62 9.42 -4.35
C GLU A 498 -8.04 8.40 -5.42
N ILE A 499 -7.63 7.15 -5.24
CA ILE A 499 -7.66 6.08 -6.23
C ILE A 499 -8.44 4.90 -5.67
N VAL A 500 -9.44 4.46 -6.43
CA VAL A 500 -10.31 3.33 -6.12
C VAL A 500 -10.16 2.26 -7.21
N GLU A 501 -9.91 1.04 -6.77
CA GLU A 501 -9.60 -0.12 -7.58
C GLU A 501 -10.48 -1.30 -7.12
N ALA A 502 -11.36 -1.78 -8.00
CA ALA A 502 -12.35 -2.82 -7.70
C ALA A 502 -12.18 -4.07 -8.60
N PRO A 503 -12.73 -5.24 -8.20
CA PRO A 503 -12.85 -6.40 -9.07
C PRO A 503 -13.61 -6.07 -10.37
N GLN A 504 -13.13 -6.59 -11.50
CA GLN A 504 -13.73 -6.41 -12.84
C GLN A 504 -13.45 -7.64 -13.70
N ASP A 505 -14.29 -7.85 -14.71
CA ASP A 505 -14.17 -8.96 -15.68
C ASP A 505 -14.61 -8.58 -17.11
N ASP A 506 -14.68 -7.28 -17.42
CA ASP A 506 -14.91 -6.76 -18.78
C ASP A 506 -13.72 -5.90 -19.25
N GLU A 507 -13.36 -4.85 -18.50
CA GLU A 507 -12.18 -4.01 -18.71
C GLU A 507 -11.63 -3.49 -17.38
N ALA A 508 -10.32 -3.30 -17.30
CA ALA A 508 -9.67 -2.68 -16.15
C ALA A 508 -9.96 -1.16 -16.12
N ARG A 509 -10.38 -0.61 -14.97
CA ARG A 509 -10.62 0.83 -14.77
C ARG A 509 -10.04 1.30 -13.43
N SER A 510 -9.07 2.20 -13.50
CA SER A 510 -8.54 2.92 -12.32
C SER A 510 -9.43 4.14 -12.08
N PHE A 511 -10.23 4.13 -11.02
CA PHE A 511 -11.12 5.24 -10.68
C PHE A 511 -10.37 6.28 -9.85
N ILE A 512 -10.30 7.52 -10.34
CA ILE A 512 -9.49 8.58 -9.74
C ILE A 512 -10.36 9.78 -9.40
N LYS A 513 -10.32 10.20 -8.13
CA LYS A 513 -10.68 11.55 -7.71
C LYS A 513 -9.40 12.39 -7.64
N MET A 514 -9.28 13.38 -8.52
CA MET A 514 -8.26 14.42 -8.44
C MET A 514 -8.81 15.64 -7.70
N VAL A 515 -8.03 16.15 -6.76
CA VAL A 515 -8.15 17.50 -6.22
C VAL A 515 -6.84 18.23 -6.49
N LEU A 516 -6.91 19.46 -7.04
CA LEU A 516 -5.75 20.29 -7.38
C LEU A 516 -5.97 21.70 -6.84
N ASP A 517 -4.97 22.25 -6.14
CA ASP A 517 -5.00 23.60 -5.55
C ASP A 517 -3.79 24.43 -6.00
N VAL A 518 -4.02 25.58 -6.63
CA VAL A 518 -2.95 26.51 -7.05
C VAL A 518 -2.60 27.46 -5.90
N LEU A 519 -1.48 27.18 -5.24
CA LEU A 519 -1.00 27.88 -4.04
C LEU A 519 -0.32 29.22 -4.37
N GLU A 520 0.32 29.33 -5.53
CA GLU A 520 0.91 30.56 -6.06
C GLU A 520 0.77 30.62 -7.58
N PRO A 521 0.78 31.81 -8.21
CA PRO A 521 0.58 31.91 -9.66
C PRO A 521 1.67 31.21 -10.47
N VAL A 522 1.25 30.48 -11.50
CA VAL A 522 2.09 29.71 -12.42
C VAL A 522 1.92 30.29 -13.82
N ASP A 523 2.97 30.88 -14.36
CA ASP A 523 3.04 31.22 -15.78
C ASP A 523 3.37 29.95 -16.59
N ILE A 524 2.71 29.76 -17.74
CA ILE A 524 2.86 28.59 -18.61
C ILE A 524 3.54 29.04 -19.90
N ASP A 525 4.62 28.36 -20.27
CA ASP A 525 5.30 28.61 -21.55
C ASP A 525 4.33 28.33 -22.72
N GLU A 526 4.23 29.23 -23.69
CA GLU A 526 3.36 29.13 -24.86
C GLU A 526 1.87 29.07 -24.51
N THR A 527 1.26 27.87 -24.39
CA THR A 527 -0.15 27.68 -23.99
C THR A 527 -0.38 26.37 -23.25
N SER A 528 -1.43 26.31 -22.43
CA SER A 528 -1.93 25.09 -21.78
C SER A 528 -2.17 23.92 -22.74
N ALA A 529 -2.68 24.22 -23.94
CA ALA A 529 -2.98 23.24 -24.97
C ALA A 529 -1.75 22.42 -25.39
N HIS A 530 -0.53 22.98 -25.24
CA HIS A 530 0.72 22.28 -25.49
C HIS A 530 1.44 21.89 -24.19
N ASN A 531 1.49 22.81 -23.22
CA ASN A 531 2.45 22.82 -22.13
C ASN A 531 1.87 22.71 -20.72
N LEU A 532 0.59 22.36 -20.58
CA LEU A 532 -0.02 21.94 -19.31
C LEU A 532 -0.67 20.56 -19.51
N ARG A 533 -0.42 19.63 -18.60
CA ARG A 533 -1.15 18.35 -18.49
C ARG A 533 -1.59 18.16 -17.05
N PHE A 534 -2.88 17.90 -16.85
CA PHE A 534 -3.40 17.40 -15.57
C PHE A 534 -3.30 15.87 -15.52
N VAL A 535 -3.59 15.21 -16.64
CA VAL A 535 -3.42 13.77 -16.87
C VAL A 535 -3.01 13.57 -18.32
N ASN A 536 -2.02 12.71 -18.62
CA ASN A 536 -1.68 12.35 -20.00
C ASN A 536 -1.49 10.85 -20.21
N ALA A 537 -1.96 10.29 -21.31
CA ALA A 537 -1.55 8.98 -21.80
C ALA A 537 -0.41 9.19 -22.80
N GLY A 538 0.82 8.84 -22.40
CA GLY A 538 2.03 9.07 -23.17
C GLY A 538 2.68 7.75 -23.55
N ALA A 539 2.43 7.23 -24.75
CA ALA A 539 2.85 5.88 -25.11
C ALA A 539 4.33 5.76 -25.57
N TYR A 540 5.20 6.62 -25.07
CA TYR A 540 6.61 6.74 -25.48
C TYR A 540 7.50 5.57 -25.06
N ILE A 541 7.08 4.77 -24.06
CA ILE A 541 7.83 3.58 -23.62
C ILE A 541 7.67 2.42 -24.63
N VAL A 542 6.43 2.13 -25.04
CA VAL A 542 6.11 1.06 -26.02
C VAL A 542 6.10 1.52 -27.47
N LYS A 543 6.25 2.83 -27.72
CA LYS A 543 6.19 3.45 -29.06
C LYS A 543 4.87 3.20 -29.80
N THR A 544 3.75 3.27 -29.08
CA THR A 544 2.41 3.16 -29.68
C THR A 544 2.04 4.48 -30.36
N VAL A 545 1.76 4.40 -31.66
CA VAL A 545 1.17 5.48 -32.45
C VAL A 545 -0.29 5.10 -32.75
N TRP A 546 -1.23 5.74 -32.05
CA TRP A 546 -2.66 5.62 -32.35
C TRP A 546 -3.01 6.56 -33.52
N PRO A 547 -3.61 6.06 -34.62
CA PRO A 547 -3.94 6.85 -35.79
C PRO A 547 -5.20 7.72 -35.65
N HIS A 548 -6.05 7.48 -34.65
CA HIS A 548 -7.28 8.22 -34.43
C HIS A 548 -7.50 8.58 -32.95
N VAL A 549 -8.22 9.68 -32.72
CA VAL A 549 -8.78 10.04 -31.41
C VAL A 549 -10.28 10.28 -31.57
N ALA A 550 -11.07 9.74 -30.64
CA ALA A 550 -12.50 10.02 -30.53
C ALA A 550 -12.82 10.61 -29.15
N TYR A 551 -13.72 11.58 -29.10
CA TYR A 551 -14.05 12.29 -27.86
C TYR A 551 -15.46 12.90 -27.90
N THR A 552 -16.00 13.22 -26.74
CA THR A 552 -17.24 13.99 -26.60
C THR A 552 -16.94 15.49 -26.72
N ASN A 553 -17.41 16.14 -27.79
CA ASN A 553 -17.24 17.58 -28.03
C ASN A 553 -18.10 18.44 -27.08
N ALA A 554 -17.94 19.77 -27.14
CA ALA A 554 -18.67 20.72 -26.29
C ALA A 554 -20.20 20.62 -26.43
N GLU A 555 -20.67 20.26 -27.62
CA GLU A 555 -22.07 20.04 -27.99
C GLU A 555 -22.64 18.72 -27.44
N GLY A 556 -21.79 17.82 -26.92
CA GLY A 556 -22.15 16.53 -26.34
C GLY A 556 -22.12 15.34 -27.32
N GLU A 557 -21.75 15.60 -28.58
CA GLU A 557 -21.66 14.63 -29.66
C GLU A 557 -20.29 13.93 -29.70
N THR A 558 -20.25 12.69 -30.17
CA THR A 558 -19.00 11.95 -30.33
C THR A 558 -18.32 12.31 -31.65
N THR A 559 -17.18 12.99 -31.56
CA THR A 559 -16.35 13.44 -32.69
C THR A 559 -15.13 12.53 -32.83
N THR A 560 -14.72 12.23 -34.07
CA THR A 560 -13.46 11.51 -34.38
C THR A 560 -12.54 12.41 -35.20
N VAL A 561 -11.24 12.35 -34.93
CA VAL A 561 -10.18 13.00 -35.70
C VAL A 561 -9.03 12.04 -36.00
N ASP A 562 -8.35 12.25 -37.12
CA ASP A 562 -7.12 11.55 -37.48
C ASP A 562 -5.91 12.19 -36.77
N VAL A 563 -4.97 11.35 -36.34
CA VAL A 563 -3.72 11.75 -35.65
C VAL A 563 -2.53 11.34 -36.53
N PRO A 564 -2.04 12.25 -37.40
CA PRO A 564 -0.94 11.93 -38.31
C PRO A 564 0.39 11.84 -37.57
N ALA A 565 1.18 10.80 -37.85
CA ALA A 565 2.48 10.52 -37.22
C ALA A 565 3.62 11.41 -37.76
N ASN A 566 3.43 12.73 -37.74
CA ASN A 566 4.26 13.70 -38.48
C ASN A 566 4.69 14.93 -37.64
N GLU A 567 4.68 14.83 -36.31
CA GLU A 567 5.05 15.87 -35.35
C GLU A 567 4.08 17.08 -35.33
N THR A 568 2.78 16.82 -35.49
CA THR A 568 1.73 17.86 -35.44
C THR A 568 0.71 17.63 -34.32
N TRP A 569 0.02 18.70 -33.94
CA TRP A 569 -1.13 18.66 -33.05
C TRP A 569 -2.39 18.29 -33.84
N ALA A 570 -3.09 17.25 -33.39
CA ALA A 570 -4.39 16.85 -33.92
C ALA A 570 -5.55 17.55 -33.17
N LEU A 571 -5.34 17.84 -31.88
CA LEU A 571 -6.24 18.60 -31.01
C LEU A 571 -5.44 19.51 -30.09
N GLU A 572 -5.92 20.74 -29.89
CA GLU A 572 -5.25 21.79 -29.10
C GLU A 572 -6.22 22.37 -28.05
N GLY A 573 -6.28 21.76 -26.87
CA GLY A 573 -7.09 22.24 -25.74
C GLY A 573 -8.59 22.27 -26.01
N VAL A 574 -9.11 21.45 -26.92
CA VAL A 574 -10.53 21.51 -27.32
C VAL A 574 -11.44 21.19 -26.13
N PRO A 575 -12.47 21.99 -25.84
CA PRO A 575 -13.32 21.77 -24.68
C PRO A 575 -14.11 20.45 -24.80
N LEU A 576 -14.00 19.59 -23.79
CA LEU A 576 -14.84 18.40 -23.67
C LEU A 576 -16.28 18.77 -23.29
N GLY A 577 -17.23 17.94 -23.69
CA GLY A 577 -18.65 18.09 -23.33
C GLY A 577 -18.91 18.13 -21.82
N PRO A 578 -19.88 18.90 -21.33
CA PRO A 578 -20.13 19.07 -19.89
C PRO A 578 -20.84 17.88 -19.23
N GLN A 579 -21.32 16.90 -19.99
CA GLN A 579 -22.06 15.73 -19.48
C GLN A 579 -21.34 14.43 -19.87
N TRP A 580 -20.65 13.86 -18.87
CA TRP A 580 -19.95 12.58 -18.92
C TRP A 580 -19.08 12.39 -20.18
N PRO A 581 -18.13 13.30 -20.47
CA PRO A 581 -17.32 13.17 -21.67
C PRO A 581 -16.34 12.01 -21.53
N PHE A 582 -16.08 11.36 -22.66
CA PHE A 582 -14.91 10.49 -22.82
C PHE A 582 -13.94 11.08 -23.84
N ALA A 583 -12.70 10.61 -23.80
CA ALA A 583 -11.70 10.78 -24.84
C ALA A 583 -10.89 9.48 -24.96
N ALA A 584 -10.65 8.99 -26.17
CA ALA A 584 -9.95 7.74 -26.42
C ALA A 584 -9.06 7.80 -27.65
N ALA A 585 -7.88 7.16 -27.58
CA ALA A 585 -6.94 7.01 -28.69
C ALA A 585 -6.86 5.53 -29.12
N TYR A 586 -6.99 5.29 -30.42
CA TYR A 586 -7.16 3.97 -31.03
C TYR A 586 -6.81 4.01 -32.54
N SER A 587 -6.69 2.89 -33.25
CA SER A 587 -6.52 1.53 -32.74
C SER A 587 -5.04 1.13 -32.82
N HIS A 588 -4.57 0.27 -31.90
CA HIS A 588 -3.22 -0.27 -31.96
C HIS A 588 -3.15 -1.70 -31.41
N LYS A 589 -2.18 -2.49 -31.91
CA LYS A 589 -2.02 -3.91 -31.53
C LYS A 589 -1.69 -4.12 -30.05
N ASN A 590 -0.99 -3.17 -29.42
CA ASN A 590 -0.70 -3.19 -27.98
C ASN A 590 -1.92 -2.76 -27.13
N GLY A 591 -3.04 -2.42 -27.76
CA GLY A 591 -4.25 -1.91 -27.10
C GLY A 591 -4.44 -0.39 -27.21
N ASN A 592 -5.61 0.03 -26.74
CA ASN A 592 -6.13 1.38 -26.85
C ASN A 592 -6.33 1.98 -25.46
N ILE A 593 -6.35 3.31 -25.35
CA ILE A 593 -6.51 4.01 -24.05
C ILE A 593 -7.70 4.95 -24.07
N ALA A 594 -8.40 5.06 -22.95
CA ALA A 594 -9.49 6.01 -22.74
C ALA A 594 -9.43 6.70 -21.37
N PHE A 595 -9.90 7.95 -21.36
CA PHE A 595 -10.31 8.69 -20.17
C PHE A 595 -11.84 8.87 -20.20
N PHE A 596 -12.49 8.68 -19.05
CA PHE A 596 -13.92 8.99 -18.87
C PHE A 596 -14.09 9.89 -17.65
N VAL A 597 -14.70 11.07 -17.80
CA VAL A 597 -14.89 12.04 -16.72
C VAL A 597 -16.34 12.01 -16.24
N ASN A 598 -16.55 11.63 -14.99
CA ASN A 598 -17.88 11.52 -14.38
C ASN A 598 -18.36 12.88 -13.84
N ARG A 599 -17.49 13.59 -13.12
CA ARG A 599 -17.75 14.93 -12.57
C ARG A 599 -16.49 15.79 -12.75
N PHE A 600 -16.71 17.07 -13.04
CA PHE A 600 -15.67 18.10 -13.06
C PHE A 600 -16.23 19.39 -12.46
N GLU A 601 -15.42 20.04 -11.64
CA GLU A 601 -15.68 21.37 -11.05
C GLU A 601 -14.33 22.08 -10.91
N GLY A 602 -14.23 23.35 -11.32
CA GLY A 602 -12.96 24.06 -11.18
C GLY A 602 -12.95 25.51 -11.65
N VAL A 603 -11.89 26.21 -11.26
CA VAL A 603 -11.57 27.58 -11.64
C VAL A 603 -10.15 27.60 -12.20
N LEU A 604 -9.96 28.12 -13.41
CA LEU A 604 -8.67 28.19 -14.11
C LEU A 604 -8.50 29.57 -14.76
N GLY A 605 -7.35 30.20 -14.57
CA GLY A 605 -7.09 31.58 -14.98
C GLY A 605 -8.04 32.58 -14.30
N GLY A 606 -8.45 32.31 -13.05
CA GLY A 606 -9.45 33.09 -12.31
C GLY A 606 -10.87 33.00 -12.88
N LYS A 607 -11.19 32.01 -13.72
CA LYS A 607 -12.50 31.84 -14.37
C LYS A 607 -13.08 30.46 -14.09
N GLN A 608 -14.38 30.39 -13.81
CA GLN A 608 -15.10 29.12 -13.71
C GLN A 608 -15.00 28.34 -15.03
N VAL A 609 -14.67 27.06 -14.91
CA VAL A 609 -14.72 26.06 -16.00
C VAL A 609 -15.62 24.90 -15.60
N SER A 610 -16.18 24.21 -16.59
CA SER A 610 -17.13 23.09 -16.41
C SER A 610 -16.67 21.77 -17.05
N SER A 611 -15.51 21.75 -17.70
CA SER A 611 -14.87 20.57 -18.25
C SER A 611 -13.36 20.79 -18.47
N PHE A 612 -12.62 19.71 -18.67
CA PHE A 612 -11.25 19.77 -19.18
C PHE A 612 -11.23 20.18 -20.67
N GLY A 613 -10.11 20.76 -21.10
CA GLY A 613 -9.69 20.73 -22.49
C GLY A 613 -9.00 19.40 -22.83
N LEU A 614 -9.06 18.98 -24.10
CA LEU A 614 -8.38 17.82 -24.63
C LEU A 614 -7.33 18.25 -25.67
N SER A 615 -6.12 17.71 -25.56
CA SER A 615 -5.09 17.83 -26.59
C SER A 615 -4.61 16.45 -27.05
N SER A 616 -4.15 16.38 -28.30
CA SER A 616 -3.43 15.21 -28.80
C SER A 616 -2.36 15.58 -29.82
N TYR A 617 -1.21 14.92 -29.70
CA TYR A 617 -0.01 15.14 -30.50
C TYR A 617 0.40 13.85 -31.21
N GLY A 618 0.54 13.91 -32.53
CA GLY A 618 0.97 12.81 -33.38
C GLY A 618 2.49 12.82 -33.61
N GLY A 619 3.24 12.23 -32.69
CA GLY A 619 4.67 12.03 -32.87
C GLY A 619 4.99 10.92 -33.88
N LYS A 620 6.23 10.90 -34.40
CA LYS A 620 6.70 9.83 -35.31
C LYS A 620 6.84 8.46 -34.64
N GLU A 621 7.11 8.44 -33.34
CA GLU A 621 7.33 7.23 -32.55
C GLU A 621 6.28 6.98 -31.46
N TRP A 622 5.45 7.96 -31.10
CA TRP A 622 4.33 7.77 -30.17
C TRP A 622 3.25 8.84 -30.36
N THR A 623 2.02 8.50 -30.01
CA THR A 623 0.94 9.47 -29.81
C THR A 623 0.89 9.87 -28.32
N GLU A 624 0.57 11.14 -28.03
CA GLU A 624 0.17 11.57 -26.68
C GLU A 624 -1.29 12.08 -26.71
N LEU A 625 -2.08 11.75 -25.69
CA LEU A 625 -3.45 12.20 -25.46
C LEU A 625 -3.55 12.75 -24.04
N PHE A 626 -4.02 13.99 -23.83
CA PHE A 626 -4.00 14.58 -22.49
C PHE A 626 -5.13 15.56 -22.16
N LEU A 627 -5.49 15.57 -20.87
CA LEU A 627 -6.42 16.50 -20.25
C LEU A 627 -5.66 17.75 -19.79
N THR A 628 -6.16 18.92 -20.16
CA THR A 628 -5.56 20.25 -19.92
C THR A 628 -6.66 21.28 -19.63
N ALA A 629 -6.31 22.57 -19.55
CA ALA A 629 -7.29 23.65 -19.46
C ALA A 629 -8.01 23.84 -20.82
N PRO A 630 -9.33 24.09 -20.85
CA PRO A 630 -10.06 24.32 -22.09
C PRO A 630 -9.63 25.64 -22.76
N GLY A 631 -9.30 25.56 -24.04
CA GLY A 631 -8.73 26.64 -24.83
C GLY A 631 -7.26 26.94 -24.50
N SER A 632 -6.79 28.11 -24.93
CA SER A 632 -5.41 28.56 -24.70
C SER A 632 -5.31 29.40 -23.42
N LEU A 633 -4.81 28.79 -22.34
CA LEU A 633 -4.49 29.45 -21.08
C LEU A 633 -2.97 29.58 -20.94
N THR A 634 -2.45 30.76 -20.61
CA THR A 634 -1.01 31.01 -20.47
C THR A 634 -0.55 31.14 -19.01
N ARG A 635 -1.47 31.02 -18.04
CA ARG A 635 -1.22 31.30 -16.63
C ARG A 635 -2.33 30.73 -15.74
N LEU A 636 -1.96 30.14 -14.61
CA LEU A 636 -2.85 29.82 -13.49
C LEU A 636 -2.65 30.86 -12.38
N GLU A 637 -3.73 31.27 -11.73
CA GLU A 637 -3.71 32.23 -10.64
C GLU A 637 -3.87 31.55 -9.26
N LYS A 638 -3.40 32.22 -8.21
CA LYS A 638 -3.56 31.72 -6.83
C LYS A 638 -5.04 31.58 -6.47
N GLY A 639 -5.46 30.37 -6.10
CA GLY A 639 -6.86 30.03 -5.83
C GLY A 639 -7.63 29.39 -7.00
N ASP A 640 -6.98 29.24 -8.17
CA ASP A 640 -7.42 28.27 -9.18
C ASP A 640 -7.42 26.85 -8.56
N HIS A 641 -8.39 26.03 -8.94
CA HIS A 641 -8.58 24.70 -8.38
C HIS A 641 -9.33 23.77 -9.36
N ILE A 642 -9.22 22.45 -9.14
CA ILE A 642 -10.03 21.43 -9.79
C ILE A 642 -10.44 20.37 -8.75
N GLU A 643 -11.72 20.01 -8.71
CA GLU A 643 -12.18 18.69 -8.22
C GLU A 643 -12.76 17.91 -9.41
N ALA A 644 -12.15 16.77 -9.75
CA ALA A 644 -12.56 15.93 -10.87
C ALA A 644 -12.64 14.46 -10.45
N HIS A 645 -13.70 13.78 -10.87
CA HIS A 645 -13.86 12.33 -10.75
C HIS A 645 -13.84 11.75 -12.15
N PHE A 646 -12.86 10.89 -12.45
CA PHE A 646 -12.69 10.26 -13.75
C PHE A 646 -12.18 8.82 -13.59
N PHE A 647 -12.01 8.09 -14.68
CA PHE A 647 -11.19 6.88 -14.69
C PHE A 647 -10.32 6.76 -15.94
N VAL A 648 -9.22 6.01 -15.79
CA VAL A 648 -8.39 5.51 -16.89
C VAL A 648 -8.85 4.11 -17.25
N MET A 649 -9.04 3.83 -18.54
CA MET A 649 -9.43 2.50 -19.04
C MET A 649 -8.58 2.12 -20.28
N PRO A 650 -7.60 1.22 -20.15
CA PRO A 650 -7.08 0.49 -21.29
C PRO A 650 -8.11 -0.51 -21.81
N TYR A 651 -8.17 -0.72 -23.11
CA TYR A 651 -9.13 -1.63 -23.75
C TYR A 651 -8.69 -2.07 -25.14
N GLY A 652 -9.19 -3.21 -25.60
CA GLY A 652 -9.18 -3.64 -26.99
C GLY A 652 -7.81 -3.81 -27.63
N ASN A 653 -7.79 -3.80 -28.96
CA ASN A 653 -6.62 -4.05 -29.80
C ASN A 653 -6.73 -3.28 -31.14
N ALA A 654 -5.95 -3.68 -32.16
CA ALA A 654 -5.91 -3.07 -33.48
C ALA A 654 -7.26 -3.11 -34.25
N ASP A 655 -8.11 -4.11 -33.97
CA ASP A 655 -9.43 -4.26 -34.62
C ASP A 655 -10.56 -3.56 -33.83
N THR A 656 -10.24 -2.88 -32.73
CA THR A 656 -11.21 -2.25 -31.82
C THR A 656 -11.27 -0.73 -32.04
N ASP A 657 -12.48 -0.20 -32.25
CA ASP A 657 -12.74 1.24 -32.35
C ASP A 657 -13.14 1.87 -30.99
N TYR A 658 -13.54 3.15 -30.99
CA TYR A 658 -13.87 3.89 -29.78
C TYR A 658 -15.13 3.43 -29.02
N LYS A 659 -15.98 2.56 -29.58
CA LYS A 659 -17.30 2.24 -28.98
C LYS A 659 -17.25 1.65 -27.56
N PRO A 660 -16.25 0.83 -27.15
CA PRO A 660 -16.13 0.40 -25.76
C PRO A 660 -15.89 1.56 -24.78
N ALA A 661 -15.19 2.62 -25.22
CA ALA A 661 -14.99 3.84 -24.44
C ALA A 661 -16.25 4.73 -24.42
N GLU A 662 -16.94 4.89 -25.55
CA GLU A 662 -18.22 5.61 -25.63
C GLU A 662 -19.31 4.95 -24.75
N LYS A 663 -19.37 3.61 -24.73
CA LYS A 663 -20.29 2.83 -23.88
C LYS A 663 -20.20 3.24 -22.40
N GLN A 664 -19.04 3.69 -21.93
CA GLN A 664 -18.86 4.11 -20.53
C GLN A 664 -19.74 5.33 -20.15
N ARG A 665 -20.14 6.17 -21.11
CA ARG A 665 -21.13 7.25 -20.90
C ARG A 665 -22.47 6.72 -20.39
N GLU A 666 -22.90 5.58 -20.92
CA GLU A 666 -24.14 4.92 -20.49
C GLU A 666 -23.93 4.22 -19.14
N LEU A 667 -22.83 3.48 -18.98
CA LEU A 667 -22.57 2.65 -17.80
C LEU A 667 -22.29 3.46 -16.52
N TYR A 668 -21.39 4.44 -16.62
CA TYR A 668 -20.91 5.21 -15.47
C TYR A 668 -21.39 6.67 -15.46
N GLY A 669 -22.03 7.14 -16.53
CA GLY A 669 -22.83 8.36 -16.54
C GLY A 669 -24.28 8.07 -16.15
N ASN A 670 -25.12 7.75 -17.14
CA ASN A 670 -26.56 7.48 -16.96
C ASN A 670 -26.87 6.43 -15.87
N ASN A 671 -26.09 5.35 -15.84
CA ASN A 671 -26.36 4.18 -15.00
C ASN A 671 -25.36 4.03 -13.83
N LEU A 672 -24.76 5.11 -13.35
CA LEU A 672 -23.89 5.04 -12.16
C LEU A 672 -24.61 4.41 -10.96
N ALA A 673 -23.93 3.52 -10.24
CA ALA A 673 -24.46 2.88 -9.04
C ALA A 673 -24.91 3.92 -7.98
N THR A 674 -26.15 3.81 -7.52
CA THR A 674 -26.74 4.69 -6.49
C THR A 674 -27.36 3.86 -5.36
N ILE A 675 -27.28 4.36 -4.12
CA ILE A 675 -27.83 3.70 -2.94
C ILE A 675 -28.84 4.63 -2.26
N GLU A 676 -30.04 4.10 -2.02
CA GLU A 676 -31.09 4.70 -1.19
C GLU A 676 -31.21 3.92 0.13
N VAL A 677 -30.74 4.51 1.23
CA VAL A 677 -30.75 3.87 2.56
C VAL A 677 -32.12 3.99 3.21
N THR A 678 -32.67 2.86 3.65
CA THR A 678 -33.98 2.74 4.34
C THR A 678 -33.79 2.64 5.86
N HIS A 679 -32.79 1.87 6.31
CA HIS A 679 -32.34 1.84 7.70
C HIS A 679 -30.80 1.90 7.77
N GLY A 680 -30.28 2.66 8.73
CA GLY A 680 -28.88 3.08 8.78
C GLY A 680 -28.71 4.54 8.35
N THR A 681 -27.54 4.92 7.84
CA THR A 681 -27.27 6.28 7.33
C THR A 681 -26.27 6.21 6.17
N ALA A 682 -26.58 6.88 5.06
CA ALA A 682 -25.67 6.98 3.91
C ALA A 682 -24.45 7.85 4.25
N VAL A 683 -23.26 7.43 3.81
CA VAL A 683 -22.01 8.19 3.96
C VAL A 683 -21.56 8.68 2.58
N PRO A 684 -21.19 9.96 2.40
CA PRO A 684 -20.76 10.49 1.11
C PRO A 684 -19.45 9.83 0.64
N GLY A 685 -19.35 9.55 -0.66
CA GLY A 685 -18.13 9.05 -1.29
C GLY A 685 -18.36 8.09 -2.47
N PHE A 686 -17.23 7.58 -2.96
CA PHE A 686 -17.12 6.40 -3.83
C PHE A 686 -15.92 5.56 -3.32
N PRO A 687 -16.02 4.22 -3.22
CA PRO A 687 -17.21 3.40 -3.47
C PRO A 687 -18.33 3.68 -2.47
N ARG A 688 -19.53 3.13 -2.72
CA ARG A 688 -20.72 3.49 -1.94
C ARG A 688 -20.63 2.94 -0.51
N ARG A 689 -20.86 3.82 0.47
CA ARG A 689 -20.67 3.57 1.90
C ARG A 689 -21.91 3.94 2.69
N LEU A 690 -22.23 3.16 3.72
CA LEU A 690 -23.29 3.45 4.69
C LEU A 690 -22.93 2.90 6.08
N LYS A 691 -23.48 3.51 7.12
CA LYS A 691 -23.42 2.99 8.51
C LYS A 691 -24.73 2.27 8.85
N ALA A 692 -24.61 1.13 9.51
CA ALA A 692 -25.70 0.43 10.18
C ALA A 692 -26.32 1.29 11.29
N ASP A 693 -27.56 1.01 11.66
CA ASP A 693 -28.20 1.68 12.79
C ASP A 693 -27.74 1.09 14.15
N SER A 694 -28.15 1.72 15.25
CA SER A 694 -27.76 1.33 16.62
C SER A 694 -28.28 -0.06 17.06
N ARG A 695 -29.11 -0.73 16.25
CA ARG A 695 -29.62 -2.09 16.46
C ARG A 695 -28.78 -3.14 15.71
N GLY A 696 -27.76 -2.72 14.96
CA GLY A 696 -26.74 -3.60 14.37
C GLY A 696 -27.12 -4.17 13.00
N PHE A 697 -27.88 -3.42 12.19
CA PHE A 697 -28.18 -3.79 10.80
C PHE A 697 -28.29 -2.55 9.89
N ALA A 698 -28.25 -2.77 8.58
CA ALA A 698 -28.57 -1.78 7.57
C ALA A 698 -29.57 -2.34 6.55
N GLU A 699 -30.40 -1.48 5.95
CA GLU A 699 -31.33 -1.83 4.87
C GLU A 699 -31.28 -0.75 3.79
N PHE A 700 -31.07 -1.13 2.53
CA PHE A 700 -30.90 -0.18 1.44
C PHE A 700 -31.29 -0.76 0.08
N THR A 701 -31.60 0.13 -0.87
CA THR A 701 -31.83 -0.21 -2.27
C THR A 701 -30.64 0.25 -3.11
N LEU A 702 -30.02 -0.68 -3.84
CA LEU A 702 -29.00 -0.40 -4.85
C LEU A 702 -29.67 -0.32 -6.23
N LYS A 703 -29.43 0.76 -6.97
CA LYS A 703 -29.94 0.95 -8.33
C LYS A 703 -28.79 1.16 -9.33
N ASN A 704 -28.95 0.57 -10.50
CA ASN A 704 -27.98 0.57 -11.59
C ASN A 704 -26.59 0.07 -11.12
N GLY A 705 -25.51 0.63 -11.68
CA GLY A 705 -24.15 0.11 -11.60
C GLY A 705 -23.83 -0.82 -12.77
N ASP A 706 -22.57 -1.21 -12.88
CA ASP A 706 -22.10 -2.19 -13.85
C ASP A 706 -21.01 -3.07 -13.23
N ASN A 707 -20.80 -4.24 -13.85
CA ASN A 707 -19.84 -5.26 -13.43
C ASN A 707 -19.95 -5.63 -11.92
N TRP A 708 -18.84 -5.73 -11.20
CA TRP A 708 -18.76 -6.01 -9.76
C TRP A 708 -18.68 -4.69 -9.00
N THR A 709 -19.72 -4.35 -8.24
CA THR A 709 -19.79 -3.10 -7.47
C THR A 709 -19.49 -3.35 -5.99
N PRO A 710 -18.43 -2.75 -5.41
CA PRO A 710 -18.15 -2.83 -3.99
C PRO A 710 -19.09 -1.94 -3.16
N ILE A 711 -19.51 -2.43 -1.99
CA ILE A 711 -20.38 -1.75 -1.02
C ILE A 711 -19.75 -1.85 0.37
N LEU A 712 -19.64 -0.71 1.05
CA LEU A 712 -19.07 -0.59 2.39
C LEU A 712 -20.19 -0.39 3.42
N VAL A 713 -20.26 -1.26 4.43
CA VAL A 713 -21.30 -1.19 5.48
C VAL A 713 -20.66 -1.21 6.86
N GLU A 714 -20.77 -0.11 7.58
CA GLU A 714 -20.04 0.21 8.82
C GLU A 714 -20.90 0.11 10.08
N GLY A 715 -20.27 0.20 11.26
CA GLY A 715 -20.97 0.36 12.55
C GLY A 715 -21.12 -0.90 13.40
N PHE A 716 -20.61 -2.05 12.93
CA PHE A 716 -20.74 -3.33 13.63
C PHE A 716 -19.77 -3.47 14.81
N SER A 717 -20.13 -4.31 15.78
CA SER A 717 -19.33 -4.55 16.99
C SER A 717 -18.42 -5.78 16.93
N SER A 718 -18.33 -6.44 15.77
CA SER A 718 -17.55 -7.66 15.56
C SER A 718 -17.26 -7.86 14.07
N HIS A 719 -16.17 -8.54 13.74
CA HIS A 719 -15.82 -8.96 12.37
C HIS A 719 -16.48 -10.27 11.94
N ARG A 720 -17.19 -10.95 12.85
CA ARG A 720 -17.67 -12.33 12.69
C ARG A 720 -19.10 -12.39 12.19
N GLY A 721 -19.35 -13.37 11.32
CA GLY A 721 -20.68 -13.71 10.82
C GLY A 721 -21.49 -12.58 10.20
N PRO A 722 -20.94 -11.67 9.36
CA PRO A 722 -21.78 -10.78 8.57
C PRO A 722 -22.64 -11.59 7.60
N MET A 723 -23.82 -11.05 7.29
CA MET A 723 -24.75 -11.63 6.35
C MET A 723 -25.33 -10.55 5.44
N LEU A 724 -25.14 -10.71 4.14
CA LEU A 724 -25.85 -9.95 3.11
C LEU A 724 -27.08 -10.77 2.70
N TRP A 725 -28.25 -10.13 2.76
CA TRP A 725 -29.52 -10.67 2.30
C TRP A 725 -30.02 -9.83 1.14
N GLU A 726 -30.59 -10.46 0.12
CA GLU A 726 -31.18 -9.80 -1.04
C GLU A 726 -32.65 -10.23 -1.19
N GLU A 727 -33.55 -9.27 -1.41
CA GLU A 727 -34.95 -9.60 -1.71
C GLU A 727 -35.10 -10.01 -3.18
N ARG A 728 -35.56 -11.24 -3.42
CA ARG A 728 -35.87 -11.76 -4.76
C ARG A 728 -37.25 -12.41 -4.76
N GLY A 729 -38.22 -11.76 -5.42
CA GLY A 729 -39.57 -12.28 -5.60
C GLY A 729 -40.42 -12.31 -4.33
N GLY A 730 -40.32 -11.28 -3.47
CA GLY A 730 -41.07 -11.21 -2.20
C GLY A 730 -40.49 -12.10 -1.10
N LYS A 731 -39.20 -12.45 -1.19
CA LYS A 731 -38.48 -13.30 -0.24
C LYS A 731 -37.05 -12.83 -0.07
N TRP A 732 -36.59 -12.79 1.17
CA TRP A 732 -35.19 -12.58 1.49
C TRP A 732 -34.39 -13.87 1.30
N LEU A 733 -33.33 -13.79 0.50
CA LEU A 733 -32.38 -14.87 0.29
C LEU A 733 -31.01 -14.42 0.80
N PHE A 734 -30.27 -15.30 1.46
CA PHE A 734 -28.87 -15.04 1.77
C PHE A 734 -28.06 -15.00 0.46
N HIS A 735 -27.24 -13.96 0.30
CA HIS A 735 -26.43 -13.73 -0.89
C HIS A 735 -25.07 -14.42 -0.71
N ASP A 736 -25.07 -15.76 -0.76
CA ASP A 736 -23.87 -16.57 -0.53
C ASP A 736 -22.89 -16.50 -1.72
N GLN A 737 -21.70 -15.98 -1.48
CA GLN A 737 -20.58 -15.90 -2.44
C GLN A 737 -19.34 -16.69 -1.96
N GLN A 738 -19.52 -17.56 -0.96
CA GLN A 738 -18.45 -18.39 -0.39
C GLN A 738 -18.00 -19.50 -1.36
N ILE A 739 -16.73 -19.89 -1.26
CA ILE A 739 -16.21 -21.11 -1.94
C ILE A 739 -15.69 -22.11 -0.91
N TYR A 740 -14.95 -21.65 0.09
CA TYR A 740 -14.43 -22.47 1.19
C TYR A 740 -14.99 -22.09 2.57
N GLY A 741 -15.85 -21.06 2.64
CA GLY A 741 -16.47 -20.57 3.86
C GLY A 741 -15.78 -19.32 4.41
N ASN A 742 -16.59 -18.34 4.80
CA ASN A 742 -16.24 -17.01 5.29
C ASN A 742 -15.36 -16.16 4.32
N ASP A 743 -15.23 -16.59 3.07
CA ASP A 743 -14.18 -16.16 2.14
C ASP A 743 -14.68 -15.33 0.96
N TRP A 744 -15.54 -14.33 1.22
CA TRP A 744 -16.24 -13.53 0.19
C TRP A 744 -16.42 -12.05 0.52
N TYR A 745 -16.28 -11.70 1.80
CA TYR A 745 -16.27 -10.32 2.30
C TYR A 745 -14.89 -10.01 2.87
N GLN A 746 -14.63 -8.76 3.23
CA GLN A 746 -13.57 -8.41 4.18
C GLN A 746 -14.07 -7.44 5.24
N SER A 747 -13.51 -7.53 6.45
CA SER A 747 -13.70 -6.56 7.52
C SER A 747 -12.57 -5.51 7.53
N TYR A 748 -12.89 -4.30 7.98
CA TYR A 748 -11.94 -3.24 8.35
C TYR A 748 -12.42 -2.54 9.63
N VAL A 749 -11.57 -1.76 10.29
CA VAL A 749 -12.01 -0.88 11.39
C VAL A 749 -12.19 0.53 10.84
N ASP A 750 -13.34 1.15 11.11
CA ASP A 750 -13.60 2.56 10.77
C ASP A 750 -13.15 3.51 11.89
N GLN A 751 -13.14 4.82 11.61
CA GLN A 751 -12.64 5.87 12.51
C GLN A 751 -13.24 5.82 13.93
N ASP A 752 -14.51 5.43 14.05
CA ASP A 752 -15.24 5.30 15.33
C ASP A 752 -14.94 3.98 16.10
N GLY A 753 -13.99 3.17 15.61
CA GLY A 753 -13.61 1.88 16.20
C GLY A 753 -14.62 0.76 15.96
N LYS A 754 -15.64 0.99 15.11
CA LYS A 754 -16.55 -0.07 14.67
C LYS A 754 -15.96 -0.84 13.50
N VAL A 755 -16.43 -2.08 13.34
CA VAL A 755 -16.10 -2.88 12.16
C VAL A 755 -16.99 -2.45 10.99
N GLY A 756 -16.38 -2.24 9.84
CA GLY A 756 -17.04 -2.16 8.55
C GLY A 756 -16.77 -3.40 7.71
N PHE A 757 -17.70 -3.70 6.80
CA PHE A 757 -17.62 -4.83 5.87
C PHE A 757 -17.62 -4.35 4.42
N VAL A 758 -16.81 -5.00 3.59
CA VAL A 758 -16.71 -4.79 2.13
C VAL A 758 -17.33 -5.99 1.42
N PHE A 759 -18.50 -5.80 0.82
CA PHE A 759 -19.15 -6.78 -0.05
C PHE A 759 -18.97 -6.38 -1.52
N VAL A 760 -18.99 -7.34 -2.45
CA VAL A 760 -18.83 -7.09 -3.88
C VAL A 760 -19.93 -7.81 -4.66
N VAL A 761 -20.92 -7.06 -5.12
CA VAL A 761 -22.12 -7.62 -5.78
C VAL A 761 -22.07 -7.43 -7.30
N LYS A 762 -22.54 -8.42 -8.06
CA LYS A 762 -22.67 -8.32 -9.52
C LYS A 762 -23.95 -7.57 -9.88
N VAL A 763 -23.84 -6.46 -10.61
CA VAL A 763 -24.95 -5.60 -11.03
C VAL A 763 -24.87 -5.23 -12.51
N ARG A 764 -25.94 -4.65 -13.05
CA ARG A 764 -26.05 -4.18 -14.44
C ARG A 764 -26.93 -2.92 -14.54
N PRO A 765 -26.78 -2.11 -15.60
CA PRO A 765 -27.66 -1.00 -15.92
C PRO A 765 -29.16 -1.35 -15.83
N GLY A 766 -29.97 -0.44 -15.29
CA GLY A 766 -31.41 -0.62 -15.12
C GLY A 766 -31.86 -1.66 -14.08
N GLN A 767 -30.94 -2.35 -13.39
CA GLN A 767 -31.30 -3.26 -12.30
C GLN A 767 -31.58 -2.50 -10.99
N THR A 768 -32.34 -3.12 -10.10
CA THR A 768 -32.61 -2.65 -8.74
C THR A 768 -32.59 -3.85 -7.80
N HIS A 769 -31.85 -3.74 -6.71
CA HIS A 769 -31.68 -4.78 -5.71
C HIS A 769 -31.96 -4.20 -4.32
N HIS A 770 -32.77 -4.89 -3.52
CA HIS A 770 -33.02 -4.52 -2.13
C HIS A 770 -32.18 -5.41 -1.22
N TYR A 771 -31.35 -4.79 -0.38
CA TYR A 771 -30.38 -5.48 0.46
C TYR A 771 -30.58 -5.17 1.95
N VAL A 772 -30.41 -6.19 2.78
CA VAL A 772 -30.29 -6.08 4.23
C VAL A 772 -28.94 -6.65 4.65
N VAL A 773 -28.21 -5.93 5.50
CA VAL A 773 -26.95 -6.40 6.08
C VAL A 773 -27.09 -6.53 7.60
N THR A 774 -26.80 -7.72 8.11
CA THR A 774 -26.87 -8.08 9.53
C THR A 774 -25.57 -8.76 9.96
N ALA A 775 -25.32 -8.94 11.26
CA ALA A 775 -24.17 -9.71 11.75
C ALA A 775 -24.55 -10.67 12.87
N VAL A 776 -23.81 -11.78 12.99
CA VAL A 776 -23.98 -12.82 14.01
C VAL A 776 -22.65 -13.04 14.75
N PRO A 777 -22.31 -12.20 15.74
CA PRO A 777 -20.96 -12.14 16.34
C PRO A 777 -20.43 -13.45 16.93
N GLU A 778 -21.32 -14.33 17.39
CA GLU A 778 -20.99 -15.62 18.03
C GLU A 778 -21.06 -16.83 17.07
N ALA A 779 -21.31 -16.61 15.79
CA ALA A 779 -21.28 -17.66 14.78
C ALA A 779 -19.84 -18.16 14.58
N LYS A 780 -19.65 -19.48 14.53
CA LYS A 780 -18.41 -20.17 14.12
C LYS A 780 -18.41 -20.45 12.61
N SER A 781 -19.57 -20.69 12.02
CA SER A 781 -19.76 -20.70 10.56
C SER A 781 -21.19 -20.32 10.16
N ILE A 782 -21.33 -19.84 8.93
CA ILE A 782 -22.59 -19.56 8.25
C ILE A 782 -22.51 -20.23 6.87
N THR A 783 -23.51 -21.03 6.50
CA THR A 783 -23.48 -21.80 5.24
C THR A 783 -24.86 -21.86 4.59
N GLN A 784 -24.92 -21.75 3.26
CA GLN A 784 -26.15 -22.04 2.51
C GLN A 784 -26.09 -23.43 1.86
N ARG A 785 -27.19 -24.19 1.91
CA ARG A 785 -27.33 -25.44 1.17
C ARG A 785 -28.79 -25.73 0.82
N ASN A 786 -29.06 -26.01 -0.46
CA ASN A 786 -30.39 -26.32 -0.98
C ASN A 786 -31.46 -25.24 -0.64
N GLY A 787 -31.05 -23.97 -0.60
CA GLY A 787 -31.86 -22.83 -0.18
C GLY A 787 -31.72 -22.48 1.31
N PHE A 788 -31.60 -23.48 2.18
CA PHE A 788 -31.53 -23.30 3.63
C PHE A 788 -30.24 -22.61 4.07
N VAL A 789 -30.35 -21.73 5.07
CA VAL A 789 -29.23 -21.03 5.70
C VAL A 789 -29.01 -21.62 7.09
N THR A 790 -27.82 -22.16 7.33
CA THR A 790 -27.45 -22.78 8.61
C THR A 790 -26.35 -21.98 9.29
N ILE A 791 -26.63 -21.52 10.50
CA ILE A 791 -25.67 -20.89 11.42
C ILE A 791 -25.22 -21.96 12.42
N VAL A 792 -23.92 -22.02 12.73
CA VAL A 792 -23.35 -22.88 13.77
C VAL A 792 -22.57 -22.01 14.74
N GLY A 793 -22.79 -22.15 16.05
CA GLY A 793 -22.21 -21.27 17.09
C GLY A 793 -23.24 -20.84 18.14
N GLY A 794 -22.88 -19.88 18.99
CA GLY A 794 -23.77 -19.38 20.03
C GLY A 794 -23.05 -18.91 21.30
N PRO A 795 -23.70 -18.12 22.17
CA PRO A 795 -25.14 -17.79 22.19
C PRO A 795 -25.57 -16.88 21.03
N MET A 796 -26.77 -17.11 20.49
CA MET A 796 -27.27 -16.37 19.33
C MET A 796 -28.14 -15.19 19.77
N ASN A 797 -27.80 -13.98 19.30
CA ASN A 797 -28.58 -12.76 19.46
C ASN A 797 -28.30 -11.84 18.27
N PHE A 798 -29.16 -11.85 17.24
CA PHE A 798 -28.95 -11.11 15.99
C PHE A 798 -30.27 -10.68 15.34
N VAL A 799 -30.21 -9.64 14.51
CA VAL A 799 -31.30 -9.22 13.64
C VAL A 799 -31.26 -10.05 12.35
N SER A 800 -32.42 -10.45 11.81
CA SER A 800 -32.51 -11.14 10.52
C SER A 800 -33.84 -10.84 9.81
N PRO A 801 -33.87 -10.78 8.46
CA PRO A 801 -35.13 -10.71 7.71
C PRO A 801 -35.94 -12.02 7.71
N VAL A 802 -35.38 -13.13 8.19
CA VAL A 802 -36.02 -14.45 8.20
C VAL A 802 -36.07 -15.06 9.61
N LYS A 803 -36.87 -16.11 9.78
CA LYS A 803 -37.03 -16.81 11.07
C LYS A 803 -36.31 -18.14 11.05
N PHE A 804 -35.44 -18.33 12.04
CA PHE A 804 -34.73 -19.59 12.25
C PHE A 804 -35.55 -20.54 13.14
N SER A 805 -35.58 -21.83 12.81
CA SER A 805 -36.44 -22.84 13.46
C SER A 805 -36.18 -23.04 14.96
N ASP A 806 -34.95 -22.77 15.39
CA ASP A 806 -34.43 -23.12 16.72
C ASP A 806 -34.19 -21.88 17.61
N LEU A 807 -34.68 -20.71 17.17
CA LEU A 807 -34.54 -19.42 17.84
C LEU A 807 -35.90 -18.79 18.14
N THR A 808 -35.97 -18.03 19.24
CA THR A 808 -37.08 -17.10 19.47
C THR A 808 -36.88 -15.87 18.59
N CYS A 809 -37.60 -15.82 17.47
CA CYS A 809 -37.57 -14.71 16.51
C CYS A 809 -38.83 -13.83 16.64
N SER A 810 -38.70 -12.74 17.39
CA SER A 810 -39.74 -11.71 17.59
C SER A 810 -39.60 -10.56 16.58
N PRO A 811 -40.68 -9.92 16.08
CA PRO A 811 -40.57 -8.76 15.20
C PRO A 811 -39.78 -7.60 15.84
N LEU A 812 -38.96 -6.92 15.04
CA LEU A 812 -38.21 -5.73 15.45
C LEU A 812 -39.07 -4.48 15.21
N GLU A 813 -39.13 -3.57 16.19
CA GLU A 813 -40.03 -2.42 16.13
C GLU A 813 -39.65 -1.45 14.98
N GLY A 814 -40.65 -1.07 14.18
CA GLY A 814 -40.48 -0.13 13.07
C GLY A 814 -39.74 -0.70 11.84
N THR A 815 -39.58 -2.01 11.71
CA THR A 815 -38.95 -2.66 10.54
C THR A 815 -39.74 -3.90 10.10
N THR A 816 -39.31 -4.55 9.01
CA THR A 816 -39.83 -5.85 8.54
C THR A 816 -39.13 -7.06 9.16
N LEU A 817 -38.10 -6.83 9.99
CA LEU A 817 -37.11 -7.81 10.44
C LEU A 817 -37.50 -8.46 11.77
N PHE A 818 -36.75 -9.49 12.15
CA PHE A 818 -36.88 -10.19 13.43
C PHE A 818 -35.60 -10.06 14.27
N GLN A 819 -35.77 -9.83 15.56
CA GLN A 819 -34.75 -10.10 16.57
C GLN A 819 -34.80 -11.59 16.90
N CYS A 820 -33.80 -12.36 16.50
CA CYS A 820 -33.67 -13.79 16.75
C CYS A 820 -32.69 -14.06 17.90
N GLN A 821 -33.16 -14.82 18.91
CA GLN A 821 -32.43 -15.09 20.15
C GLN A 821 -32.50 -16.57 20.57
N GLY A 822 -31.40 -17.10 21.10
CA GLY A 822 -31.35 -18.47 21.63
C GLY A 822 -29.95 -18.93 22.02
N LYS A 823 -29.85 -20.21 22.41
CA LYS A 823 -28.57 -20.90 22.66
C LYS A 823 -28.47 -22.30 22.00
N PRO A 824 -29.08 -22.56 20.81
CA PRO A 824 -28.82 -23.83 20.14
C PRO A 824 -27.39 -23.84 19.60
N GLU A 825 -26.80 -25.02 19.40
CA GLU A 825 -25.46 -25.15 18.79
C GLU A 825 -25.47 -24.86 17.29
N SER A 826 -26.65 -25.00 16.66
CA SER A 826 -26.92 -24.62 15.28
C SER A 826 -28.38 -24.18 15.12
N ALA A 827 -28.66 -23.28 14.19
CA ALA A 827 -30.00 -22.83 13.84
C ALA A 827 -30.16 -22.74 12.32
N VAL A 828 -31.34 -23.10 11.81
CA VAL A 828 -31.62 -23.18 10.36
C VAL A 828 -32.77 -22.24 9.96
N SER A 829 -32.64 -21.53 8.84
CA SER A 829 -33.77 -20.92 8.11
C SER A 829 -33.97 -21.61 6.77
N GLN A 830 -35.19 -21.61 6.27
CA GLN A 830 -35.53 -21.80 4.85
C GLN A 830 -35.59 -20.44 4.12
#